data_AF-A0A096LUR1-F1
#
_entry.id   AF-A0A096LUR1-F1
#
_cell.length_a   1.000
_cell.length_b   1.000
_cell.length_c   1.000
_cell.angle_alpha   90.00
_cell.angle_beta   90.00
_cell.angle_gamma   90.00
#
_symmetry.space_group_name_H-M   'P 1'
#
loop_
_entity.id
_entity.type
_entity.pdbx_description
1 polymer ?
#
loop_
_entity_poly.entity_id
_entity_poly.type
_entity_poly.pdbx_seq_one_letter_code
_entity_poly.pdbx_strand_id
1 'polypeptide(L)'
;MDTRSKEKQVQTVPTDTFDDFWPKKPDTTDEAKAGDITTDTQKKSKYFHEVPTDAFGDINFGGFWQKNSTYMRVSADTKPELLYELLTDKWKLSPPNLVVSVTGGAQHFYLKSHLRKIFHRGLIKVAQTTSAWIITGGTHAGVMRHVGQAVREYALSNTRRQKIVAIGVAPWGVIHNKAALVHDDGCFPAHYVIDTQGQGDLTCLDNNHTHFLLVDNGTNGEYGVEIELRTELEKYISVRLVSFKLSPIKIPVVCVVVNGGFGTLKTIHSAINKGIPCMILEGSGRLADVIANLHSTSFLIHQLMQKFFGQEYENFSTQQIVDWKLKIQEIMKKSDLLTIFRASKDDQKNMDVAILLALLKASKKTDESLGDESWKMRLELAIAWNRADLAKTEIFTEEKMWKSINLHWAMKLALVDNKPDFVSLLLENGVCLEDFLDEATLYNEIYETSAVHILYNPFLPERLNLNDIYIVWIWEVRASNFLFFFTETETQREDDAKKVAGRDLFLWAVVQNNKEMAKIAWDQCRDCMSAALAASKILKKMANESLDADEPQEMLELASHYEDHAIGVFSECYKNNEERAQKLLVRISRLWGKTTCLRLALEADNKNFVSQSGVQDLLTQIWCGELSVNNPVWRVLVCMVFFPLIYTKFLAFSKQSEEYSKLERLYCSPQVKFYGNIVSYFAFLFLFAYVLMIDFQRTPSVVELVLYFWLFTLVCEEIRQFYEKAKVYIKELWNILDVLSILLFVLGLGFRLTTKLFYGGKIILCIDFVVFCLRLMAIFTINRTLGPKIIIVKKMMRDMFFFMFLLTIWVVAYGVAKQGILVHNDSRLDWMMRGAIYEPYLIIFGSFPDNVDKVRFDINSCSMNGTDPLKPKCPVLDENQMPVFPEWITIVMLCVYLLFANILLLNLLIAIFNYTFDEIQDNTDKIWKYQRYQLIKEYYSRPVPPPPFIIFSHLYLFIRKLVLWNASARNNEFKKDFTPKEEVKLLSWEALMRDRYLLSARQAKNQSIE
;
A
#
# COMPACT_ATOMS: atom_id res chain seq x y z
N MET A 1 47.65 -17.55 -27.36
CA MET A 1 47.39 -16.44 -28.30
C MET A 1 46.21 -15.65 -27.75
N ASP A 2 46.52 -14.47 -27.21
CA ASP A 2 45.84 -13.17 -27.37
C ASP A 2 44.34 -13.06 -27.66
N THR A 3 43.63 -12.00 -27.30
CA THR A 3 43.57 -11.01 -26.20
C THR A 3 42.30 -10.18 -26.49
N ARG A 4 41.84 -9.39 -25.50
CA ARG A 4 41.10 -8.10 -25.61
C ARG A 4 39.59 -8.08 -25.89
N SER A 5 38.88 -7.78 -24.80
CA SER A 5 37.65 -6.98 -24.73
C SER A 5 37.92 -5.50 -25.06
N LYS A 6 37.03 -4.87 -25.84
CA LYS A 6 37.03 -3.44 -26.18
C LYS A 6 36.12 -2.66 -25.22
N GLU A 7 36.70 -1.68 -24.51
CA GLU A 7 35.99 -0.54 -23.92
C GLU A 7 35.68 0.51 -25.00
N LYS A 8 34.51 1.15 -24.90
CA LYS A 8 34.12 2.32 -25.71
C LYS A 8 34.30 3.59 -24.88
N GLN A 9 35.06 4.52 -25.45
CA GLN A 9 35.31 5.87 -24.97
C GLN A 9 34.04 6.75 -24.96
N VAL A 10 33.92 7.61 -23.95
CA VAL A 10 33.09 8.82 -23.98
C VAL A 10 34.01 10.01 -23.71
N GLN A 11 33.81 11.06 -24.52
CA GLN A 11 34.65 12.24 -24.73
C GLN A 11 34.89 13.11 -23.50
N THR A 12 36.15 13.49 -23.30
CA THR A 12 36.61 14.64 -22.52
C THR A 12 36.59 15.90 -23.40
N VAL A 13 35.99 16.99 -22.91
CA VAL A 13 36.09 18.35 -23.45
C VAL A 13 37.23 19.09 -22.70
N PRO A 14 38.08 19.89 -23.36
CA PRO A 14 39.31 20.41 -22.76
C PRO A 14 39.07 21.65 -21.91
N THR A 15 39.72 21.73 -20.75
CA THR A 15 39.91 22.97 -19.99
C THR A 15 41.29 23.53 -20.30
N ASP A 16 41.33 24.51 -21.18
CA ASP A 16 42.50 25.36 -21.40
C ASP A 16 42.49 26.54 -20.41
N THR A 17 43.68 26.78 -19.82
CA THR A 17 44.27 28.06 -19.38
C THR A 17 43.53 28.92 -18.33
N PHE A 18 44.01 28.87 -17.09
CA PHE A 18 44.07 30.02 -16.16
C PHE A 18 45.29 29.87 -15.24
N ASP A 19 46.47 29.72 -15.84
CA ASP A 19 47.74 30.11 -15.20
C ASP A 19 47.96 31.59 -15.54
N ASP A 20 47.74 32.49 -14.57
CA ASP A 20 48.38 33.82 -14.46
C ASP A 20 47.57 34.69 -13.49
N PHE A 21 47.64 34.43 -12.18
CA PHE A 21 47.24 35.46 -11.20
C PHE A 21 47.88 35.31 -9.82
N TRP A 22 49.10 34.78 -9.68
CA TRP A 22 49.78 34.84 -8.38
C TRP A 22 51.24 35.31 -8.50
N PRO A 23 51.65 36.39 -7.81
CA PRO A 23 53.06 36.73 -7.71
C PRO A 23 53.79 35.69 -6.86
N LYS A 24 54.96 35.23 -7.32
CA LYS A 24 55.84 34.32 -6.57
C LYS A 24 56.71 35.08 -5.55
N LYS A 25 56.91 34.40 -4.41
CA LYS A 25 57.98 34.49 -3.37
C LYS A 25 57.86 35.60 -2.29
N PRO A 26 58.37 35.38 -1.05
CA PRO A 26 59.53 34.54 -0.70
C PRO A 26 59.35 33.50 0.44
N ASP A 27 60.29 32.56 0.48
CA ASP A 27 60.60 31.69 1.63
C ASP A 27 60.84 32.52 2.90
N THR A 28 60.21 32.15 4.02
CA THR A 28 60.72 32.48 5.36
C THR A 28 60.25 31.45 6.38
N THR A 29 61.17 30.55 6.75
CA THR A 29 61.34 30.15 8.15
C THR A 29 61.50 31.40 9.00
N ASP A 30 60.70 31.60 10.04
CA ASP A 30 61.09 32.40 11.21
C ASP A 30 60.17 32.10 12.40
N GLU A 31 60.68 31.32 13.36
CA GLU A 31 60.15 31.22 14.71
C GLU A 31 60.52 32.51 15.48
N ALA A 32 59.53 33.35 15.80
CA ALA A 32 59.73 34.48 16.69
C ALA A 32 59.44 34.10 18.16
N LYS A 33 60.46 34.22 19.02
CA LYS A 33 60.42 33.98 20.47
C LYS A 33 59.50 34.95 21.22
N ALA A 34 58.88 34.43 22.28
CA ALA A 34 57.98 35.11 23.20
C ALA A 34 58.65 36.24 24.00
N GLY A 35 57.96 37.39 24.06
CA GLY A 35 58.22 38.48 24.99
C GLY A 35 56.91 39.24 25.26
N ASP A 36 56.63 39.48 26.56
CA ASP A 36 55.42 40.05 27.17
C ASP A 36 54.66 41.13 26.38
N ILE A 37 53.35 40.96 26.22
CA ILE A 37 52.45 42.04 25.76
C ILE A 37 51.09 41.99 26.49
N THR A 38 50.82 43.05 27.26
CA THR A 38 49.53 43.40 27.86
C THR A 38 48.49 43.87 26.83
N THR A 39 47.22 43.61 27.16
CA THR A 39 45.99 43.81 26.37
C THR A 39 45.74 45.25 25.90
N ASP A 40 45.68 45.45 24.58
CA ASP A 40 44.92 46.56 23.98
C ASP A 40 44.51 46.27 22.51
N THR A 41 43.24 46.54 22.18
CA THR A 41 42.53 46.07 20.97
C THR A 41 43.04 46.65 19.63
N GLN A 42 43.84 47.72 19.65
CA GLN A 42 44.37 48.36 18.44
C GLN A 42 45.62 47.69 17.84
N LYS A 43 46.21 46.67 18.49
CA LYS A 43 47.41 45.98 17.98
C LYS A 43 47.16 44.68 17.22
N LYS A 44 45.94 44.10 17.24
CA LYS A 44 45.65 42.83 16.53
C LYS A 44 45.93 42.92 15.02
N SER A 45 45.65 44.05 14.39
CA SER A 45 45.90 44.27 12.95
C SER A 45 47.38 44.44 12.56
N LYS A 46 48.31 44.51 13.53
CA LYS A 46 49.75 44.74 13.27
C LYS A 46 50.59 43.47 13.24
N TYR A 47 50.04 42.33 13.68
CA TYR A 47 50.78 41.07 13.87
C TYR A 47 50.09 39.84 13.24
N PHE A 48 48.85 39.97 12.75
CA PHE A 48 48.11 38.88 12.11
C PHE A 48 47.72 39.28 10.69
N HIS A 49 47.97 38.39 9.73
CA HIS A 49 47.58 38.54 8.33
C HIS A 49 46.67 37.38 7.94
N GLU A 50 45.54 37.66 7.29
CA GLU A 50 44.63 36.63 6.78
C GLU A 50 45.20 36.01 5.50
N VAL A 51 45.17 34.69 5.43
CA VAL A 51 45.59 33.89 4.28
C VAL A 51 44.48 32.89 3.90
N PRO A 52 44.43 32.41 2.65
CA PRO A 52 43.55 31.32 2.26
C PRO A 52 43.73 30.09 3.17
N THR A 53 42.65 29.38 3.44
CA THR A 53 42.68 28.20 4.34
C THR A 53 43.36 27.02 3.65
N ASP A 54 44.24 26.36 4.39
CA ASP A 54 45.06 25.20 4.05
C ASP A 54 44.55 23.90 4.69
N ALA A 55 43.41 23.95 5.39
CA ALA A 55 42.91 22.83 6.18
C ALA A 55 41.41 22.64 5.97
N PHE A 56 41.07 21.84 4.96
CA PHE A 56 39.69 21.45 4.64
C PHE A 56 39.66 20.04 4.02
N GLY A 57 38.56 19.31 4.24
CA GLY A 57 38.34 18.00 3.62
C GLY A 57 37.52 17.05 4.48
N ASP A 58 37.88 15.76 4.45
CA ASP A 58 37.19 14.68 5.17
C ASP A 58 38.12 14.00 6.18
N ILE A 59 37.71 13.88 7.44
CA ILE A 59 38.45 13.18 8.51
C ILE A 59 38.02 11.72 8.57
N ASN A 60 38.99 10.81 8.58
CA ASN A 60 38.81 9.39 8.93
C ASN A 60 39.53 9.08 10.25
N PHE A 61 38.76 8.62 11.24
CA PHE A 61 39.24 8.28 12.59
C PHE A 61 39.74 6.82 12.76
N GLY A 62 39.76 6.02 11.69
CA GLY A 62 40.39 4.68 11.69
C GLY A 62 39.55 3.52 12.24
N GLY A 63 38.26 3.72 12.54
CA GLY A 63 37.35 2.65 12.95
C GLY A 63 36.67 1.92 11.78
N PHE A 64 36.67 0.57 11.78
CA PHE A 64 36.09 -0.29 10.73
C PHE A 64 34.60 -0.03 10.41
N TRP A 65 33.89 0.72 11.27
CA TRP A 65 32.47 1.08 11.15
C TRP A 65 32.21 2.60 11.24
N GLN A 66 33.24 3.43 11.20
CA GLN A 66 33.12 4.89 11.33
C GLN A 66 33.08 5.57 9.96
N LYS A 67 32.07 6.42 9.75
CA LYS A 67 31.93 7.23 8.54
C LYS A 67 32.87 8.44 8.62
N ASN A 68 33.31 8.92 7.47
CA ASN A 68 34.10 10.15 7.37
C ASN A 68 33.30 11.36 7.88
N SER A 69 34.01 12.30 8.51
CA SER A 69 33.46 13.59 8.99
C SER A 69 34.05 14.73 8.19
N THR A 70 33.25 15.62 7.61
CA THR A 70 33.80 16.76 6.87
C THR A 70 34.34 17.82 7.84
N TYR A 71 35.40 18.52 7.48
CA TYR A 71 35.95 19.60 8.29
C TYR A 71 36.43 20.79 7.44
N MET A 72 36.41 21.97 8.04
CA MET A 72 37.00 23.18 7.46
C MET A 72 37.51 24.12 8.56
N ARG A 73 38.74 24.61 8.38
CA ARG A 73 39.33 25.69 9.19
C ARG A 73 38.86 27.05 8.68
N VAL A 74 38.36 27.88 9.59
CA VAL A 74 37.78 29.20 9.31
C VAL A 74 38.33 30.25 10.27
N SER A 75 38.44 31.50 9.81
CA SER A 75 38.82 32.63 10.67
C SER A 75 37.70 32.93 11.68
N ALA A 76 38.07 33.37 12.89
CA ALA A 76 37.13 33.82 13.91
C ALA A 76 36.22 34.98 13.45
N ASP A 77 36.68 35.77 12.47
CA ASP A 77 35.98 36.94 11.93
C ASP A 77 35.13 36.61 10.67
N THR A 78 35.02 35.34 10.30
CA THR A 78 34.27 34.89 9.12
C THR A 78 32.78 35.24 9.24
N LYS A 79 32.19 35.79 8.17
CA LYS A 79 30.76 36.14 8.17
C LYS A 79 29.88 34.88 8.30
N PRO A 80 28.84 34.89 9.16
CA PRO A 80 27.88 33.79 9.29
C PRO A 80 27.16 33.37 8.00
N GLU A 81 26.99 34.32 7.07
CA GLU A 81 26.37 34.11 5.77
C GLU A 81 27.08 33.01 4.96
N LEU A 82 28.39 33.15 4.83
CA LEU A 82 29.25 32.22 4.10
C LEU A 82 29.29 30.84 4.77
N LEU A 83 29.26 30.81 6.10
CA LEU A 83 29.21 29.55 6.86
C LEU A 83 27.89 28.80 6.63
N TYR A 84 26.77 29.50 6.54
CA TYR A 84 25.49 28.85 6.25
C TYR A 84 25.43 28.30 4.83
N GLU A 85 25.89 29.08 3.83
CA GLU A 85 26.01 28.63 2.43
C GLU A 85 26.95 27.42 2.29
N LEU A 86 28.05 27.40 3.05
CA LEU A 86 28.93 26.23 3.14
C LEU A 86 28.16 24.99 3.63
N LEU A 87 27.39 25.12 4.71
CA LEU A 87 26.64 24.01 5.29
C LEU A 87 25.54 23.49 4.34
N THR A 88 24.77 24.39 3.72
CA THR A 88 23.62 23.99 2.88
C THR A 88 24.01 23.63 1.46
N ASP A 89 24.83 24.44 0.79
CA ASP A 89 25.02 24.35 -0.65
C ASP A 89 26.23 23.47 -0.99
N LYS A 90 27.32 23.62 -0.23
CA LYS A 90 28.56 22.84 -0.46
C LYS A 90 28.51 21.49 0.23
N TRP A 91 28.18 21.45 1.52
CA TRP A 91 28.06 20.21 2.29
C TRP A 91 26.70 19.51 2.10
N LYS A 92 25.79 20.11 1.33
CA LYS A 92 24.49 19.53 0.95
C LYS A 92 23.63 19.14 2.15
N LEU A 93 23.73 19.89 3.26
CA LEU A 93 22.86 19.68 4.41
C LEU A 93 21.49 20.30 4.16
N SER A 94 20.45 19.51 4.36
CA SER A 94 19.08 20.04 4.37
C SER A 94 18.94 21.07 5.50
N PRO A 95 18.27 22.22 5.25
CA PRO A 95 18.04 23.22 6.29
C PRO A 95 17.27 22.60 7.47
N PRO A 96 17.64 22.92 8.73
CA PRO A 96 17.05 22.29 9.90
C PRO A 96 15.69 22.91 10.26
N ASN A 97 14.76 22.12 10.79
CA ASN A 97 13.52 22.67 11.38
C ASN A 97 13.70 23.15 12.83
N LEU A 98 14.86 22.86 13.43
CA LEU A 98 15.24 23.23 14.79
C LEU A 98 16.76 23.14 14.93
N VAL A 99 17.38 24.07 15.66
CA VAL A 99 18.78 23.96 16.08
C VAL A 99 18.86 23.79 17.59
N VAL A 100 19.53 22.73 18.03
CA VAL A 100 19.84 22.49 19.44
C VAL A 100 21.31 22.75 19.68
N SER A 101 21.61 23.90 20.28
CA SER A 101 22.96 24.28 20.67
C SER A 101 23.28 23.73 22.06
N VAL A 102 24.18 22.77 22.16
CA VAL A 102 24.60 22.18 23.44
C VAL A 102 25.88 22.86 23.92
N THR A 103 25.84 23.43 25.12
CA THR A 103 27.01 24.05 25.76
C THR A 103 27.15 23.56 27.20
N GLY A 104 28.36 23.64 27.74
CA GLY A 104 28.62 23.20 29.10
C GLY A 104 30.10 23.11 29.47
N GLY A 105 30.40 22.28 30.47
CA GLY A 105 31.78 22.07 30.93
C GLY A 105 32.65 21.41 29.85
N ALA A 106 33.79 22.02 29.53
CA ALA A 106 34.81 21.48 28.62
C ALA A 106 35.70 20.42 29.30
N GLN A 107 35.90 20.52 30.61
CA GLN A 107 36.63 19.52 31.38
C GLN A 107 35.83 18.23 31.55
N HIS A 108 36.51 17.10 31.74
CA HIS A 108 35.86 15.85 32.09
C HIS A 108 35.12 15.99 33.43
N PHE A 109 33.84 15.65 33.43
CA PHE A 109 33.00 15.61 34.62
C PHE A 109 32.10 14.38 34.60
N TYR A 110 31.64 13.97 35.79
CA TYR A 110 30.75 12.83 35.93
C TYR A 110 29.29 13.29 35.98
N LEU A 111 28.49 12.86 35.01
CA LEU A 111 27.02 13.00 35.06
C LEU A 111 26.40 11.72 35.65
N LYS A 112 25.51 11.87 36.64
CA LYS A 112 24.81 10.73 37.26
C LYS A 112 24.16 9.84 36.19
N SER A 113 24.29 8.52 36.32
CA SER A 113 23.85 7.54 35.30
C SER A 113 22.40 7.73 34.83
N HIS A 114 21.47 8.02 35.75
CA HIS A 114 20.07 8.29 35.42
C HIS A 114 19.91 9.56 34.57
N LEU A 115 20.53 10.67 34.99
CA LEU A 115 20.50 11.94 34.27
C LEU A 115 21.18 11.83 32.89
N ARG A 116 22.26 11.05 32.78
CA ARG A 116 22.93 10.74 31.51
C ARG A 116 22.01 10.03 30.52
N LYS A 117 21.26 9.03 30.97
CA LYS A 117 20.30 8.32 30.12
C LYS A 117 19.17 9.25 29.66
N ILE A 118 18.65 10.10 30.55
CA ILE A 118 17.63 11.11 30.19
C ILE A 118 18.17 12.10 29.17
N PHE A 119 19.39 12.61 29.39
CA PHE A 119 20.06 13.55 28.51
C PHE A 119 20.30 12.97 27.11
N HIS A 120 20.93 11.78 27.02
CA HIS A 120 21.20 11.11 25.75
C HIS A 120 19.91 10.83 24.99
N ARG A 121 18.92 10.19 25.65
CA ARG A 121 17.65 9.81 25.02
C ARG A 121 16.84 11.03 24.58
N GLY A 122 16.78 12.07 25.43
CA GLY A 122 16.05 13.30 25.13
C GLY A 122 16.61 14.03 23.92
N LEU A 123 17.92 14.24 23.89
CA LEU A 123 18.61 14.96 22.81
C LEU A 123 18.43 14.25 21.46
N ILE A 124 18.66 12.94 21.43
CA ILE A 124 18.51 12.13 20.20
C ILE A 124 17.06 12.09 19.74
N LYS A 125 16.11 11.97 20.67
CA LYS A 125 14.69 11.95 20.32
C LYS A 125 14.24 13.26 19.68
N VAL A 126 14.67 14.42 20.19
CA VAL A 126 14.41 15.73 19.54
C VAL A 126 14.98 15.76 18.14
N ALA A 127 16.27 15.43 18.00
CA ALA A 127 16.94 15.48 16.70
C ALA A 127 16.28 14.56 15.66
N GLN A 128 15.79 13.40 16.08
CA GLN A 128 15.07 12.46 15.21
C GLN A 128 13.68 12.97 14.81
N THR A 129 12.89 13.51 15.75
CA THR A 129 11.50 13.89 15.46
C THR A 129 11.39 15.17 14.65
N THR A 130 12.31 16.12 14.88
CA THR A 130 12.24 17.44 14.25
C THR A 130 13.26 17.64 13.14
N SER A 131 14.11 16.65 12.83
CA SER A 131 15.26 16.81 11.93
C SER A 131 16.15 17.99 12.36
N ALA A 132 16.52 18.03 13.65
CA ALA A 132 17.30 19.13 14.21
C ALA A 132 18.79 19.01 13.90
N TRP A 133 19.48 20.15 13.76
CA TRP A 133 20.94 20.20 13.85
C TRP A 133 21.36 20.30 15.31
N ILE A 134 22.33 19.47 15.71
CA ILE A 134 22.98 19.57 17.01
C ILE A 134 24.29 20.31 16.84
N ILE A 135 24.42 21.49 17.45
CA ILE A 135 25.66 22.28 17.44
C ILE A 135 26.32 22.17 18.82
N THR A 136 27.60 21.83 18.86
CA THR A 136 28.36 21.67 20.11
C THR A 136 29.84 22.00 19.88
N GLY A 137 30.68 21.92 20.92
CA GLY A 137 32.11 22.25 20.86
C GLY A 137 32.99 21.24 20.10
N GLY A 138 32.47 20.06 19.71
CA GLY A 138 33.17 19.08 18.86
C GLY A 138 34.41 18.38 19.44
N THR A 139 34.87 18.73 20.64
CA THR A 139 36.04 18.08 21.27
C THR A 139 35.67 16.82 22.04
N HIS A 140 36.62 15.90 22.23
CA HIS A 140 36.43 14.67 22.99
C HIS A 140 36.49 14.88 24.52
N ALA A 141 35.97 16.00 25.00
CA ALA A 141 36.02 16.40 26.40
C ALA A 141 34.65 16.87 26.93
N GLY A 142 34.44 16.73 28.24
CA GLY A 142 33.25 17.21 28.95
C GLY A 142 31.90 16.87 28.31
N VAL A 143 31.05 17.89 28.10
CA VAL A 143 29.68 17.71 27.55
C VAL A 143 29.71 17.23 26.10
N MET A 144 30.71 17.68 25.32
CA MET A 144 30.83 17.35 23.90
C MET A 144 31.02 15.84 23.69
N ARG A 145 31.80 15.20 24.57
CA ARG A 145 31.94 13.74 24.61
C ARG A 145 30.61 13.02 24.93
N HIS A 146 29.78 13.57 25.82
CA HIS A 146 28.46 12.99 26.11
C HIS A 146 27.51 13.07 24.91
N VAL A 147 27.53 14.19 24.17
CA VAL A 147 26.76 14.35 22.93
C VAL A 147 27.24 13.34 21.88
N GLY A 148 28.55 13.22 21.67
CA GLY A 148 29.13 12.24 20.75
C GLY A 148 28.76 10.80 21.12
N GLN A 149 28.81 10.44 22.40
CA GLN A 149 28.37 9.12 22.88
C GLN A 149 26.88 8.86 22.59
N ALA A 150 26.01 9.85 22.78
CA ALA A 150 24.58 9.72 22.49
C ALA A 150 24.32 9.47 20.99
N VAL A 151 25.03 10.20 20.11
CA VAL A 151 24.94 10.01 18.65
C VAL A 151 25.44 8.62 18.24
N ARG A 152 26.51 8.12 18.87
CA ARG A 152 27.03 6.77 18.65
C ARG A 152 26.06 5.68 19.10
N GLU A 153 25.48 5.80 20.29
CA GLU A 153 24.49 4.88 20.83
C GLU A 153 23.29 4.75 19.87
N TYR A 154 22.85 5.86 19.27
CA TYR A 154 21.81 5.85 18.25
C TYR A 154 22.27 5.16 16.95
N ALA A 155 23.45 5.52 16.43
CA ALA A 155 23.97 4.97 15.18
C ALA A 155 24.14 3.43 15.22
N LEU A 156 24.50 2.88 16.38
CA LEU A 156 24.60 1.42 16.58
C LEU A 156 23.23 0.75 16.66
N SER A 157 22.21 1.44 17.19
CA SER A 157 20.87 0.88 17.37
C SER A 157 20.01 0.86 16.11
N ASN A 158 20.34 1.67 15.09
CA ASN A 158 19.41 1.93 13.99
C ASN A 158 20.11 2.08 12.62
N THR A 159 20.00 1.06 11.78
CA THR A 159 20.69 0.99 10.46
C THR A 159 19.91 1.60 9.29
N ARG A 160 18.61 1.95 9.45
CA ARG A 160 17.72 2.34 8.33
C ARG A 160 17.08 3.74 8.41
N ARG A 161 17.38 4.57 9.42
CA ARG A 161 16.74 5.91 9.60
C ARG A 161 17.65 7.09 9.27
N GLN A 162 17.04 8.27 9.08
CA GLN A 162 17.70 9.57 8.85
C GLN A 162 18.93 9.76 9.74
N LYS A 163 20.03 10.22 9.11
CA LYS A 163 21.31 10.51 9.76
C LYS A 163 21.16 11.77 10.63
N ILE A 164 21.53 11.69 11.90
CA ILE A 164 21.58 12.86 12.79
C ILE A 164 22.76 13.74 12.38
N VAL A 165 22.50 15.03 12.20
CA VAL A 165 23.53 16.04 11.89
C VAL A 165 24.05 16.62 13.19
N ALA A 166 25.30 16.29 13.53
CA ALA A 166 26.03 16.85 14.66
C ALA A 166 27.23 17.65 14.16
N ILE A 167 27.21 18.97 14.40
CA ILE A 167 28.23 19.94 13.96
C ILE A 167 29.06 20.34 15.18
N GLY A 168 30.36 20.07 15.12
CA GLY A 168 31.34 20.50 16.12
C GLY A 168 31.97 21.84 15.73
N VAL A 169 31.88 22.85 16.59
CA VAL A 169 32.57 24.14 16.44
C VAL A 169 33.67 24.20 17.49
N ALA A 170 34.93 24.01 17.08
CA ALA A 170 36.06 23.86 17.98
C ALA A 170 37.17 24.87 17.65
N PRO A 171 37.92 25.41 18.63
CA PRO A 171 39.07 26.27 18.34
C PRO A 171 40.23 25.48 17.72
N TRP A 172 40.80 25.97 16.63
CA TRP A 172 41.97 25.37 15.96
C TRP A 172 43.21 25.32 16.86
N GLY A 173 43.38 26.34 17.72
CA GLY A 173 44.51 26.49 18.63
C GLY A 173 44.63 25.39 19.69
N VAL A 174 43.53 24.71 20.03
CA VAL A 174 43.49 23.70 21.12
C VAL A 174 43.45 22.25 20.64
N ILE A 175 43.42 22.03 19.32
CA ILE A 175 43.28 20.69 18.74
C ILE A 175 44.64 19.97 18.74
N HIS A 176 44.68 18.82 19.41
CA HIS A 176 45.82 17.92 19.37
C HIS A 176 45.93 17.21 18.01
N ASN A 177 47.14 16.89 17.55
CA ASN A 177 47.43 16.26 16.25
C ASN A 177 46.88 16.99 15.02
N LYS A 178 46.71 18.32 15.10
CA LYS A 178 46.16 19.14 13.99
C LYS A 178 47.02 19.15 12.72
N ALA A 179 48.31 18.81 12.80
CA ALA A 179 49.19 18.70 11.63
C ALA A 179 48.71 17.66 10.60
N ALA A 180 47.97 16.63 11.04
CA ALA A 180 47.39 15.63 10.14
C ALA A 180 46.24 16.17 9.27
N LEU A 181 45.76 17.39 9.56
CA LEU A 181 44.62 18.02 8.90
C LEU A 181 45.03 19.16 7.95
N VAL A 182 46.32 19.47 7.85
CA VAL A 182 46.84 20.59 7.03
C VAL A 182 47.38 20.06 5.71
N HIS A 183 46.84 20.54 4.60
CA HIS A 183 47.29 20.22 3.25
C HIS A 183 46.80 21.28 2.25
N ASP A 184 47.69 21.89 1.46
CA ASP A 184 47.39 23.05 0.60
C ASP A 184 46.22 22.81 -0.38
N ASP A 185 46.11 21.60 -0.95
CA ASP A 185 45.01 21.23 -1.87
C ASP A 185 43.75 20.67 -1.16
N GLY A 186 43.73 20.64 0.17
CA GLY A 186 42.74 19.92 0.98
C GLY A 186 43.00 18.42 1.08
N CYS A 187 42.32 17.73 2.01
CA CYS A 187 42.60 16.33 2.35
C CYS A 187 41.35 15.44 2.38
N PHE A 188 41.26 14.47 1.44
CA PHE A 188 40.08 13.61 1.25
C PHE A 188 40.47 12.11 1.11
N PRO A 189 40.62 11.32 2.20
CA PRO A 189 40.43 11.67 3.60
C PRO A 189 41.74 11.87 4.40
N ALA A 190 41.73 12.82 5.34
CA ALA A 190 42.74 13.01 6.37
C ALA A 190 42.64 11.91 7.44
N HIS A 191 43.74 11.19 7.69
CA HIS A 191 43.79 10.19 8.74
C HIS A 191 44.14 10.84 10.09
N TYR A 192 43.16 10.92 10.99
CA TYR A 192 43.33 11.56 12.30
C TYR A 192 43.28 10.53 13.43
N VAL A 193 44.36 10.43 14.19
CA VAL A 193 44.49 9.51 15.32
C VAL A 193 44.14 10.23 16.62
N ILE A 194 43.17 9.67 17.36
CA ILE A 194 42.78 10.17 18.67
C ILE A 194 43.75 9.63 19.72
N ASP A 195 44.62 10.51 20.24
CA ASP A 195 45.52 10.20 21.34
C ASP A 195 45.10 10.95 22.62
N THR A 196 44.41 10.23 23.51
CA THR A 196 43.96 10.79 24.80
C THR A 196 45.05 10.76 25.88
N GLN A 197 46.14 10.02 25.67
CA GLN A 197 47.22 9.87 26.65
C GLN A 197 48.31 10.93 26.45
N GLY A 198 48.59 11.32 25.19
CA GLY A 198 49.61 12.30 24.81
C GLY A 198 49.14 13.76 24.67
N GLN A 199 47.86 14.06 24.91
CA GLN A 199 47.26 15.38 24.57
C GLN A 199 47.73 16.58 25.42
N GLY A 200 48.27 16.37 26.63
CA GLY A 200 48.69 17.46 27.52
C GLY A 200 47.54 18.43 27.84
N ASP A 201 47.77 19.74 27.65
CA ASP A 201 46.76 20.80 27.82
C ASP A 201 45.83 20.96 26.59
N LEU A 202 46.13 20.28 25.48
CA LEU A 202 45.33 20.26 24.25
C LEU A 202 44.24 19.18 24.34
N THR A 203 43.29 19.22 23.40
CA THR A 203 42.16 18.27 23.32
C THR A 203 42.03 17.65 21.94
N CYS A 204 41.62 16.39 21.88
CA CYS A 204 41.30 15.72 20.62
C CYS A 204 39.90 16.08 20.10
N LEU A 205 39.69 15.91 18.80
CA LEU A 205 38.35 15.94 18.19
C LEU A 205 37.54 14.68 18.52
N ASP A 206 36.22 14.83 18.62
CA ASP A 206 35.32 13.70 18.92
C ASP A 206 34.85 12.95 17.66
N ASN A 207 35.17 11.67 17.56
CA ASN A 207 34.88 10.86 16.37
C ASN A 207 33.41 10.54 16.07
N ASN A 208 32.45 11.03 16.86
CA ASN A 208 31.02 10.75 16.64
C ASN A 208 30.25 11.94 16.06
N HIS A 209 30.95 13.05 15.82
CA HIS A 209 30.39 14.20 15.10
C HIS A 209 30.42 13.94 13.60
N THR A 210 29.58 14.67 12.86
CA THR A 210 29.46 14.49 11.41
C THR A 210 30.20 15.56 10.61
N HIS A 211 30.29 16.77 11.16
CA HIS A 211 30.89 17.94 10.51
C HIS A 211 31.66 18.76 11.55
N PHE A 212 32.74 19.42 11.13
CA PHE A 212 33.58 20.26 11.99
C PHE A 212 33.85 21.63 11.38
N LEU A 213 33.59 22.69 12.16
CA LEU A 213 34.03 24.04 11.90
C LEU A 213 35.16 24.37 12.90
N LEU A 214 36.38 24.52 12.39
CA LEU A 214 37.55 24.74 13.23
C LEU A 214 37.92 26.22 13.20
N VAL A 215 37.68 26.91 14.32
CA VAL A 215 37.77 28.38 14.41
C VAL A 215 39.18 28.81 14.80
N ASP A 216 39.78 29.69 14.02
CA ASP A 216 41.15 30.15 14.24
C ASP A 216 41.24 31.67 14.43
N ASN A 217 41.97 32.07 15.47
CA ASN A 217 42.32 33.46 15.77
C ASN A 217 43.85 33.70 15.77
N GLY A 218 44.64 32.71 15.33
CA GLY A 218 46.10 32.77 15.32
C GLY A 218 46.78 32.46 16.66
N THR A 219 46.02 32.07 17.70
CA THR A 219 46.58 31.70 19.01
C THR A 219 46.64 30.18 19.20
N ASN A 220 47.58 29.70 20.01
CA ASN A 220 47.68 28.30 20.41
C ASN A 220 47.33 28.14 21.89
N GLY A 221 46.50 27.15 22.24
CA GLY A 221 46.13 26.84 23.62
C GLY A 221 45.03 27.69 24.26
N GLU A 222 44.46 28.67 23.54
CA GLU A 222 43.38 29.52 24.07
C GLU A 222 41.99 28.92 23.81
N TYR A 223 41.19 28.76 24.87
CA TYR A 223 39.79 28.31 24.79
C TYR A 223 38.81 29.49 24.76
N GLY A 224 37.66 29.32 24.10
CA GLY A 224 36.56 30.29 24.11
C GLY A 224 36.54 31.27 22.94
N VAL A 225 37.48 31.12 21.99
CA VAL A 225 37.56 31.89 20.74
C VAL A 225 36.31 31.67 19.87
N GLU A 226 35.76 30.46 19.91
CA GLU A 226 34.64 30.03 19.08
C GLU A 226 33.28 30.61 19.52
N ILE A 227 33.18 31.16 20.73
CA ILE A 227 31.89 31.54 21.35
C ILE A 227 31.19 32.63 20.54
N GLU A 228 31.91 33.65 20.10
CA GLU A 228 31.33 34.79 19.38
C GLU A 228 30.81 34.37 18.00
N LEU A 229 31.68 33.75 17.18
CA LEU A 229 31.32 33.22 15.87
C LEU A 229 30.15 32.24 15.96
N ARG A 230 30.17 31.32 16.94
CA ARG A 230 29.08 30.36 17.15
C ARG A 230 27.76 31.06 17.46
N THR A 231 27.76 32.06 18.35
CA THR A 231 26.52 32.77 18.71
C THR A 231 26.01 33.63 17.55
N GLU A 232 26.90 34.20 16.72
CA GLU A 232 26.51 34.91 15.48
C GLU A 232 25.93 33.94 14.43
N LEU A 233 26.54 32.77 14.24
CA LEU A 233 26.02 31.73 13.36
C LEU A 233 24.63 31.24 13.79
N GLU A 234 24.47 30.92 15.07
CA GLU A 234 23.18 30.53 15.65
C GLU A 234 22.12 31.61 15.48
N LYS A 235 22.48 32.88 15.70
CA LYS A 235 21.56 34.01 15.49
C LYS A 235 21.18 34.15 14.03
N TYR A 236 22.14 34.05 13.12
CA TYR A 236 21.91 34.13 11.70
C TYR A 236 20.96 33.02 11.22
N ILE A 237 21.17 31.78 11.67
CA ILE A 237 20.27 30.65 11.37
C ILE A 237 18.87 30.93 11.91
N SER A 238 18.74 31.52 13.10
CA SER A 238 17.43 31.78 13.72
C SER A 238 16.51 32.73 12.94
N VAL A 239 17.08 33.58 12.08
CA VAL A 239 16.35 34.56 11.27
C VAL A 239 16.03 34.01 9.88
N ARG A 240 16.64 32.90 9.48
CA ARG A 240 16.38 32.25 8.19
C ARG A 240 14.99 31.63 8.19
N LEU A 241 14.32 31.75 7.05
CA LEU A 241 13.02 31.19 6.79
C LEU A 241 13.19 29.83 6.13
N VAL A 242 12.56 28.81 6.69
CA VAL A 242 12.36 27.54 6.01
C VAL A 242 11.04 27.66 5.27
N SER A 243 11.08 27.57 3.94
CA SER A 243 9.87 27.48 3.14
C SER A 243 9.22 26.11 3.37
N PHE A 244 8.31 26.03 4.34
CA PHE A 244 7.22 25.07 4.25
C PHE A 244 6.27 25.56 3.15
N LYS A 245 5.72 24.64 2.35
CA LYS A 245 4.99 24.92 1.11
C LYS A 245 3.83 25.94 1.22
N LEU A 246 3.40 26.31 2.43
CA LEU A 246 2.28 27.24 2.69
C LEU A 246 2.61 28.44 3.59
N SER A 247 3.58 28.35 4.52
CA SER A 247 4.03 29.49 5.32
C SER A 247 5.54 29.42 5.62
N PRO A 248 6.28 30.54 5.47
CA PRO A 248 7.69 30.58 5.82
C PRO A 248 7.87 30.72 7.34
N ILE A 249 8.49 29.72 7.97
CA ILE A 249 8.71 29.68 9.43
C ILE A 249 10.18 30.01 9.74
N LYS A 250 10.41 30.84 10.75
CA LYS A 250 11.77 31.11 11.27
C LYS A 250 12.31 29.87 11.98
N ILE A 251 13.58 29.53 11.75
CA ILE A 251 14.21 28.38 12.42
C ILE A 251 14.36 28.67 13.92
N PRO A 252 13.72 27.91 14.81
CA PRO A 252 13.91 28.06 16.25
C PRO A 252 15.29 27.54 16.64
N VAL A 253 15.94 28.25 17.58
CA VAL A 253 17.22 27.85 18.17
C VAL A 253 17.04 27.77 19.67
N VAL A 254 17.53 26.69 20.29
CA VAL A 254 17.50 26.50 21.74
C VAL A 254 18.88 26.11 22.24
N CYS A 255 19.32 26.76 23.31
CA CYS A 255 20.59 26.47 23.97
C CYS A 255 20.35 25.54 25.17
N VAL A 256 20.95 24.35 25.17
CA VAL A 256 20.88 23.38 26.27
C VAL A 256 22.18 23.42 27.05
N VAL A 257 22.08 23.70 28.35
CA VAL A 257 23.21 23.86 29.25
C VAL A 257 23.33 22.67 30.18
N VAL A 258 24.49 22.04 30.18
CA VAL A 258 24.83 20.93 31.09
C VAL A 258 26.12 21.27 31.83
N ASN A 259 26.08 21.23 33.16
CA ASN A 259 27.21 21.63 34.00
C ASN A 259 27.64 23.08 33.65
N GLY A 260 28.93 23.41 33.70
CA GLY A 260 29.47 24.63 33.11
C GLY A 260 30.39 25.43 34.02
N GLY A 261 31.18 26.30 33.39
CA GLY A 261 32.09 27.24 34.05
C GLY A 261 31.97 28.65 33.46
N PHE A 262 33.03 29.45 33.54
CA PHE A 262 32.97 30.86 33.12
C PHE A 262 32.66 31.04 31.63
N GLY A 263 33.29 30.24 30.76
CA GLY A 263 33.01 30.27 29.32
C GLY A 263 31.55 29.97 29.03
N THR A 264 30.97 28.97 29.71
CA THR A 264 29.55 28.62 29.60
C THR A 264 28.65 29.77 30.03
N LEU A 265 28.98 30.49 31.12
CA LEU A 265 28.21 31.67 31.55
C LEU A 265 28.22 32.78 30.49
N LYS A 266 29.38 33.03 29.85
CA LYS A 266 29.48 33.97 28.73
C LYS A 266 28.62 33.54 27.54
N THR A 267 28.63 32.25 27.18
CA THR A 267 27.78 31.72 26.10
C THR A 267 26.29 31.91 26.41
N ILE A 268 25.84 31.59 27.63
CA ILE A 268 24.44 31.76 28.05
C ILE A 268 24.02 33.23 28.01
N HIS A 269 24.86 34.10 28.57
CA HIS A 269 24.61 35.54 28.59
C HIS A 269 24.51 36.12 27.18
N SER A 270 25.42 35.74 26.29
CA SER A 270 25.40 36.13 24.87
C SER A 270 24.14 35.61 24.17
N ALA A 271 23.78 34.34 24.35
CA ALA A 271 22.60 33.74 23.73
C ALA A 271 21.30 34.43 24.16
N ILE A 272 21.12 34.67 25.46
CA ILE A 272 19.95 35.36 26.02
C ILE A 272 19.87 36.83 25.58
N ASN A 273 21.01 37.48 25.36
CA ASN A 273 21.03 38.84 24.79
C ASN A 273 20.62 38.88 23.33
N LYS A 274 20.93 37.82 22.56
CA LYS A 274 20.46 37.66 21.18
C LYS A 274 19.05 37.09 21.04
N GLY A 275 18.38 36.81 22.17
CA GLY A 275 16.99 36.32 22.22
C GLY A 275 16.84 34.81 22.04
N ILE A 276 17.92 34.04 22.23
CA ILE A 276 17.91 32.58 22.15
C ILE A 276 17.51 32.03 23.53
N PRO A 277 16.48 31.17 23.64
CA PRO A 277 16.10 30.54 24.89
C PRO A 277 17.12 29.51 25.37
N CYS A 278 17.35 29.47 26.67
CA CYS A 278 18.27 28.58 27.35
C CYS A 278 17.52 27.61 28.28
N MET A 279 17.73 26.30 28.06
CA MET A 279 17.28 25.24 28.95
C MET A 279 18.43 24.76 29.83
N ILE A 280 18.24 24.79 31.15
CA ILE A 280 19.24 24.38 32.14
C ILE A 280 18.85 23.03 32.74
N LEU A 281 19.81 22.09 32.74
CA LEU A 281 19.64 20.77 33.32
C LEU A 281 20.03 20.77 34.81
N GLU A 282 19.04 20.75 35.71
CA GLU A 282 19.28 20.65 37.14
C GLU A 282 19.85 19.28 37.52
N GLY A 283 20.79 19.26 38.45
CA GLY A 283 21.52 18.09 38.90
C GLY A 283 22.74 17.75 38.04
N SER A 284 23.09 18.60 37.07
CA SER A 284 24.26 18.43 36.22
C SER A 284 25.56 19.01 36.81
N GLY A 285 25.47 19.80 37.89
CA GLY A 285 26.62 20.33 38.66
C GLY A 285 27.06 21.75 38.28
N ARG A 286 27.93 22.34 39.11
CA ARG A 286 28.58 23.67 38.93
C ARG A 286 27.58 24.78 38.54
N LEU A 287 27.81 25.49 37.43
CA LEU A 287 27.03 26.65 37.00
C LEU A 287 25.53 26.34 36.81
N ALA A 288 25.20 25.20 36.21
CA ALA A 288 23.82 24.83 35.93
C ALA A 288 22.98 24.75 37.22
N ASP A 289 23.54 24.18 38.29
CA ASP A 289 22.85 24.06 39.58
C ASP A 289 22.80 25.39 40.34
N VAL A 290 23.79 26.27 40.16
CA VAL A 290 23.73 27.64 40.70
C VAL A 290 22.53 28.37 40.11
N ILE A 291 22.36 28.34 38.78
CA ILE A 291 21.24 29.03 38.13
C ILE A 291 19.90 28.37 38.46
N ALA A 292 19.82 27.03 38.52
CA ALA A 292 18.60 26.31 38.83
C ALA A 292 18.07 26.61 40.26
N ASN A 293 18.97 26.70 41.25
CA ASN A 293 18.61 27.02 42.62
C ASN A 293 18.24 28.49 42.83
N LEU A 294 18.90 29.41 42.10
CA LEU A 294 18.59 30.84 42.13
C LEU A 294 17.19 31.15 41.60
N HIS A 295 16.70 30.38 40.63
CA HIS A 295 15.34 30.52 40.14
C HIS A 295 14.28 30.07 41.16
N SER A 296 14.65 29.13 42.04
CA SER A 296 13.73 28.51 43.01
C SER A 296 13.69 29.25 44.34
N THR A 297 14.78 29.93 44.72
CA THR A 297 14.95 30.57 46.04
C THR A 297 15.84 31.82 45.94
N SER A 298 15.52 32.88 46.70
CA SER A 298 16.32 34.12 46.76
C SER A 298 17.55 33.99 47.67
N PHE A 299 18.41 32.99 47.42
CA PHE A 299 19.68 32.82 48.14
C PHE A 299 20.76 33.80 47.64
N LEU A 300 21.73 34.15 48.51
CA LEU A 300 22.91 34.93 48.10
C LEU A 300 23.74 34.11 47.10
N ILE A 301 23.97 34.67 45.91
CA ILE A 301 24.79 34.07 44.83
C ILE A 301 26.14 33.55 45.35
N HIS A 302 26.75 34.27 46.29
CA HIS A 302 28.02 33.91 46.92
C HIS A 302 27.99 32.54 47.62
N GLN A 303 26.94 32.23 48.39
CA GLN A 303 26.82 30.93 49.09
C GLN A 303 26.63 29.77 48.11
N LEU A 304 25.87 29.98 47.03
CA LEU A 304 25.66 28.95 46.01
C LEU A 304 26.94 28.68 45.21
N MET A 305 27.68 29.74 44.86
CA MET A 305 28.98 29.60 44.20
C MET A 305 29.97 28.82 45.07
N GLN A 306 30.06 29.13 46.37
CA GLN A 306 30.91 28.40 47.30
C GLN A 306 30.48 26.92 47.44
N LYS A 307 29.17 26.66 47.49
CA LYS A 307 28.62 25.30 47.60
C LYS A 307 28.92 24.42 46.38
N PHE A 308 28.78 24.97 45.16
CA PHE A 308 28.85 24.18 43.92
C PHE A 308 30.23 24.18 43.25
N PHE A 309 31.08 25.18 43.49
CA PHE A 309 32.48 25.21 43.00
C PHE A 309 33.49 24.75 44.05
N GLY A 310 33.12 24.67 45.34
CA GLY A 310 33.97 24.13 46.40
C GLY A 310 35.31 24.87 46.50
N GLN A 311 36.42 24.13 46.46
CA GLN A 311 37.78 24.68 46.54
C GLN A 311 38.16 25.54 45.33
N GLU A 312 37.58 25.30 44.14
CA GLU A 312 37.84 26.14 42.95
C GLU A 312 37.37 27.59 43.14
N TYR A 313 36.41 27.80 44.04
CA TYR A 313 35.90 29.14 44.35
C TYR A 313 36.97 30.05 44.96
N GLU A 314 37.89 29.48 45.75
CA GLU A 314 38.98 30.24 46.40
C GLU A 314 40.02 30.74 45.38
N ASN A 315 40.10 30.11 44.22
CA ASN A 315 41.01 30.50 43.13
C ASN A 315 40.43 31.60 42.23
N PHE A 316 39.17 32.03 42.45
CA PHE A 316 38.57 33.08 41.62
C PHE A 316 39.00 34.47 42.06
N SER A 317 39.36 35.31 41.07
CA SER A 317 39.68 36.70 41.37
C SER A 317 38.41 37.48 41.75
N THR A 318 38.57 38.49 42.61
CA THR A 318 37.45 39.34 43.05
C THR A 318 36.72 40.00 41.87
N GLN A 319 37.46 40.35 40.82
CA GLN A 319 36.91 40.91 39.57
C GLN A 319 36.03 39.88 38.82
N GLN A 320 36.47 38.62 38.74
CA GLN A 320 35.67 37.56 38.13
C GLN A 320 34.35 37.35 38.89
N ILE A 321 34.38 37.32 40.22
CA ILE A 321 33.17 37.12 41.03
C ILE A 321 32.14 38.23 40.79
N VAL A 322 32.59 39.49 40.66
CA VAL A 322 31.71 40.63 40.34
C VAL A 322 31.10 40.48 38.95
N ASP A 323 31.91 40.14 37.93
CA ASP A 323 31.42 39.91 36.55
C ASP A 323 30.39 38.77 36.49
N TRP A 324 30.66 37.66 37.18
CA TRP A 324 29.71 36.55 37.30
C TRP A 324 28.38 36.99 37.90
N LYS A 325 28.42 37.75 39.00
CA LYS A 325 27.22 38.23 39.69
C LYS A 325 26.37 39.11 38.78
N LEU A 326 27.00 40.04 38.05
CA LEU A 326 26.32 40.92 37.12
C LEU A 326 25.65 40.13 35.99
N LYS A 327 26.38 39.21 35.34
CA LYS A 327 25.84 38.37 34.26
C LYS A 327 24.68 37.48 34.72
N ILE A 328 24.80 36.85 35.89
CA ILE A 328 23.73 36.01 36.44
C ILE A 328 22.48 36.86 36.74
N GLN A 329 22.64 38.06 37.32
CA GLN A 329 21.51 38.95 37.58
C GLN A 329 20.81 39.39 36.28
N GLU A 330 21.55 39.66 35.22
CA GLU A 330 20.97 39.99 33.90
C GLU A 330 20.23 38.80 33.27
N ILE A 331 20.77 37.59 33.39
CA ILE A 331 20.10 36.36 32.94
C ILE A 331 18.77 36.17 33.70
N MET A 332 18.75 36.38 35.01
CA MET A 332 17.55 36.26 35.84
C MET A 332 16.47 37.29 35.50
N LYS A 333 16.84 38.50 35.04
CA LYS A 333 15.87 39.50 34.58
C LYS A 333 15.04 39.01 33.38
N LYS A 334 15.59 38.15 32.54
CA LYS A 334 14.94 37.58 31.34
C LYS A 334 14.42 36.14 31.60
N SER A 335 13.60 35.97 32.63
CA SER A 335 13.09 34.66 33.05
C SER A 335 12.23 33.91 32.01
N ASP A 336 11.72 34.62 31.00
CA ASP A 336 10.87 34.04 29.94
C ASP A 336 11.67 33.19 28.96
N LEU A 337 12.94 33.55 28.72
CA LEU A 337 13.88 32.81 27.88
C LEU A 337 14.60 31.68 28.65
N LEU A 338 14.38 31.60 29.96
CA LEU A 338 15.01 30.62 30.83
C LEU A 338 14.01 29.52 31.21
N THR A 339 14.42 28.27 30.97
CA THR A 339 13.65 27.08 31.38
C THR A 339 14.54 26.14 32.17
N ILE A 340 14.06 25.65 33.30
CA ILE A 340 14.79 24.71 34.15
C ILE A 340 14.14 23.35 34.05
N PHE A 341 14.93 22.35 33.67
CA PHE A 341 14.50 20.96 33.65
C PHE A 341 14.92 20.28 34.96
N ARG A 342 13.93 19.85 35.73
CA ARG A 342 14.13 19.08 36.96
C ARG A 342 13.97 17.60 36.64
N ALA A 343 15.04 16.82 36.78
CA ALA A 343 14.97 15.38 36.66
C ALA A 343 14.45 14.76 37.97
N SER A 344 13.13 14.62 38.12
CA SER A 344 12.54 13.87 39.23
C SER A 344 12.49 12.38 38.89
N LYS A 345 12.44 11.50 39.91
CA LYS A 345 12.32 10.04 39.70
C LYS A 345 10.91 9.61 39.30
N ASP A 346 9.90 10.44 39.58
CA ASP A 346 8.47 10.12 39.44
C ASP A 346 7.81 10.81 38.23
N ASP A 347 8.38 11.90 37.69
CA ASP A 347 7.84 12.57 36.50
C ASP A 347 8.35 11.90 35.22
N GLN A 348 7.42 11.37 34.44
CA GLN A 348 7.64 10.90 33.06
C GLN A 348 7.93 12.04 32.06
N LYS A 349 8.19 13.28 32.52
CA LYS A 349 8.46 14.41 31.62
C LYS A 349 9.79 14.17 30.91
N ASN A 350 9.68 13.69 29.68
CA ASN A 350 10.82 13.44 28.82
C ASN A 350 11.49 14.79 28.44
N MET A 351 12.82 14.80 28.42
CA MET A 351 13.61 16.01 28.15
C MET A 351 13.32 16.64 26.77
N ASP A 352 12.91 15.84 25.78
CA ASP A 352 12.50 16.33 24.45
C ASP A 352 11.30 17.28 24.53
N VAL A 353 10.30 16.95 25.37
CA VAL A 353 9.13 17.81 25.58
C VAL A 353 9.55 19.12 26.24
N ALA A 354 10.47 19.07 27.20
CA ALA A 354 10.96 20.27 27.89
C ALA A 354 11.73 21.23 26.96
N ILE A 355 12.52 20.69 26.01
CA ILE A 355 13.21 21.49 24.99
C ILE A 355 12.21 22.25 24.12
N LEU A 356 11.16 21.56 23.65
CA LEU A 356 10.12 22.17 22.82
C LEU A 356 9.24 23.14 23.61
N LEU A 357 8.94 22.84 24.87
CA LEU A 357 8.24 23.75 25.78
C LEU A 357 9.03 25.03 26.02
N ALA A 358 10.35 24.96 26.16
CA ALA A 358 11.20 26.14 26.32
C ALA A 358 11.07 27.08 25.11
N LEU A 359 10.98 26.53 23.91
CA LEU A 359 10.76 27.30 22.67
C LEU A 359 9.36 27.93 22.62
N LEU A 360 8.32 27.17 22.98
CA LEU A 360 6.94 27.68 23.02
C LEU A 360 6.73 28.72 24.12
N LYS A 361 7.45 28.63 25.24
CA LYS A 361 7.43 29.62 26.32
C LYS A 361 8.14 30.90 25.87
N ALA A 362 9.28 30.77 25.21
CA ALA A 362 10.04 31.90 24.68
C ALA A 362 9.26 32.69 23.62
N SER A 363 8.47 32.00 22.77
CA SER A 363 7.63 32.67 21.78
C SER A 363 6.43 33.41 22.36
N LYS A 364 6.08 33.20 23.64
CA LYS A 364 4.90 33.81 24.28
C LYS A 364 5.01 35.34 24.42
N LYS A 365 6.23 35.89 24.58
CA LYS A 365 6.44 37.30 24.96
C LYS A 365 6.99 38.18 23.84
N THR A 366 7.67 37.60 22.84
CA THR A 366 8.25 38.36 21.72
C THR A 366 7.18 39.13 20.92
N ASP A 367 5.92 38.69 20.99
CA ASP A 367 4.80 39.22 20.21
C ASP A 367 3.62 39.75 21.06
N GLU A 368 3.82 40.14 22.33
CA GLU A 368 2.78 40.85 23.12
C GLU A 368 2.34 42.20 22.48
N SER A 369 3.00 42.64 21.41
CA SER A 369 2.62 43.79 20.56
C SER A 369 1.61 43.47 19.45
N LEU A 370 1.33 42.20 19.16
CA LEU A 370 0.39 41.71 18.13
C LEU A 370 -0.58 40.70 18.77
N GLY A 371 -1.75 41.19 19.20
CA GLY A 371 -2.81 40.36 19.76
C GLY A 371 -3.24 39.19 18.86
N ASP A 372 -3.85 38.18 19.48
CA ASP A 372 -4.52 36.99 18.91
C ASP A 372 -3.72 36.05 17.97
N GLU A 373 -2.53 36.40 17.46
CA GLU A 373 -1.76 35.55 16.52
C GLU A 373 -0.68 34.66 17.20
N SER A 374 -0.38 34.87 18.49
CA SER A 374 0.68 34.14 19.22
C SER A 374 0.47 32.61 19.25
N TRP A 375 -0.78 32.15 19.33
CA TRP A 375 -1.07 30.70 19.34
C TRP A 375 -0.95 30.06 17.95
N LYS A 376 -1.11 30.84 16.87
CA LYS A 376 -1.02 30.37 15.50
C LYS A 376 0.39 29.89 15.18
N MET A 377 1.38 30.73 15.47
CA MET A 377 2.80 30.38 15.35
C MET A 377 3.17 29.16 16.22
N ARG A 378 2.61 29.06 17.44
CA ARG A 378 2.82 27.89 18.30
C ARG A 378 2.27 26.61 17.69
N LEU A 379 1.10 26.69 17.06
CA LEU A 379 0.47 25.56 16.38
C LEU A 379 1.24 25.20 15.09
N GLU A 380 1.67 26.19 14.32
CA GLU A 380 2.54 26.00 13.14
C GLU A 380 3.82 25.26 13.51
N LEU A 381 4.50 25.67 14.59
CA LEU A 381 5.70 24.99 15.08
C LEU A 381 5.41 23.57 15.57
N ALA A 382 4.31 23.36 16.31
CA ALA A 382 3.94 22.03 16.77
C ALA A 382 3.65 21.07 15.60
N ILE A 383 2.96 21.57 14.56
CA ILE A 383 2.71 20.82 13.32
C ILE A 383 4.04 20.54 12.62
N ALA A 384 4.91 21.54 12.42
CA ALA A 384 6.22 21.37 11.77
C ALA A 384 7.08 20.29 12.48
N TRP A 385 7.05 20.25 13.80
CA TRP A 385 7.77 19.26 14.63
C TRP A 385 7.10 17.89 14.74
N ASN A 386 5.89 17.72 14.17
CA ASN A 386 5.09 16.51 14.28
C ASN A 386 4.86 16.06 15.75
N ARG A 387 4.55 17.01 16.65
CA ARG A 387 4.26 16.76 18.08
C ARG A 387 2.84 17.13 18.48
N ALA A 388 1.88 16.27 18.12
CA ALA A 388 0.47 16.45 18.45
C ALA A 388 0.19 16.38 19.97
N ASP A 389 0.99 15.61 20.71
CA ASP A 389 0.93 15.50 22.17
C ASP A 389 1.15 16.86 22.85
N LEU A 390 2.13 17.63 22.38
CA LEU A 390 2.44 18.96 22.90
C LEU A 390 1.35 19.97 22.55
N ALA A 391 0.82 19.91 21.33
CA ALA A 391 -0.29 20.78 20.92
C ALA A 391 -1.54 20.53 21.78
N LYS A 392 -1.84 19.25 22.07
CA LYS A 392 -2.98 18.85 22.91
C LYS A 392 -2.87 19.40 24.33
N THR A 393 -1.69 19.38 24.95
CA THR A 393 -1.53 19.83 26.34
C THR A 393 -1.39 21.34 26.49
N GLU A 394 -0.70 22.01 25.55
CA GLU A 394 -0.28 23.41 25.70
C GLU A 394 -1.10 24.42 24.90
N ILE A 395 -1.71 23.99 23.78
CA ILE A 395 -2.47 24.87 22.89
C ILE A 395 -3.96 24.63 23.10
N PHE A 396 -4.39 23.38 23.00
CA PHE A 396 -5.79 22.98 23.18
C PHE A 396 -6.14 22.75 24.65
N THR A 397 -6.06 23.83 25.45
CA THR A 397 -6.50 23.82 26.85
C THR A 397 -8.03 23.92 26.95
N GLU A 398 -8.62 23.29 27.98
CA GLU A 398 -10.08 23.29 28.20
C GLU A 398 -10.68 24.70 28.36
N GLU A 399 -9.87 25.68 28.74
CA GLU A 399 -10.27 27.08 28.91
C GLU A 399 -10.51 27.83 27.57
N LYS A 400 -9.94 27.34 26.47
CA LYS A 400 -10.01 28.02 25.16
C LYS A 400 -11.11 27.43 24.28
N MET A 401 -12.03 28.28 23.84
CA MET A 401 -13.05 27.94 22.86
C MET A 401 -12.53 28.19 21.44
N TRP A 402 -12.55 27.16 20.60
CA TRP A 402 -12.09 27.24 19.20
C TRP A 402 -13.26 27.39 18.23
N LYS A 403 -13.06 28.18 17.18
CA LYS A 403 -13.96 28.23 16.02
C LYS A 403 -13.34 27.43 14.88
N SER A 404 -14.14 26.66 14.15
CA SER A 404 -13.64 25.81 13.04
C SER A 404 -12.84 26.62 12.00
N ILE A 405 -13.31 27.82 11.64
CA ILE A 405 -12.67 28.65 10.61
C ILE A 405 -11.23 29.07 10.97
N ASN A 406 -10.94 29.23 12.26
CA ASN A 406 -9.61 29.63 12.73
C ASN A 406 -8.59 28.49 12.60
N LEU A 407 -9.05 27.24 12.45
CA LEU A 407 -8.21 26.03 12.39
C LEU A 407 -8.11 25.45 10.98
N HIS A 408 -8.85 26.00 9.99
CA HIS A 408 -8.84 25.52 8.60
C HIS A 408 -7.45 25.56 7.97
N TRP A 409 -6.67 26.63 8.21
CA TRP A 409 -5.30 26.73 7.70
C TRP A 409 -4.39 25.64 8.31
N ALA A 410 -4.59 25.30 9.59
CA ALA A 410 -3.82 24.28 10.30
C ALA A 410 -4.19 22.88 9.80
N MET A 411 -5.48 22.64 9.54
CA MET A 411 -5.98 21.42 8.92
C MET A 411 -5.36 21.21 7.54
N LYS A 412 -5.34 22.26 6.71
CA LYS A 412 -4.71 22.23 5.39
C LYS A 412 -3.22 21.87 5.47
N LEU A 413 -2.48 22.50 6.37
CA LEU A 413 -1.06 22.23 6.57
C LEU A 413 -0.82 20.77 7.02
N ALA A 414 -1.64 20.27 7.95
CA ALA A 414 -1.54 18.89 8.43
C ALA A 414 -1.88 17.84 7.35
N LEU A 415 -2.84 18.13 6.46
CA LEU A 415 -3.18 17.28 5.33
C LEU A 415 -2.05 17.22 4.28
N VAL A 416 -1.51 18.38 3.90
CA VAL A 416 -0.43 18.47 2.89
C VAL A 416 0.86 17.81 3.38
N ASP A 417 1.19 17.99 4.66
CA ASP A 417 2.39 17.40 5.27
C ASP A 417 2.23 15.93 5.68
N ASN A 418 1.06 15.33 5.43
CA ASN A 418 0.73 13.95 5.83
C ASN A 418 0.96 13.68 7.34
N LYS A 419 0.30 14.47 8.20
CA LYS A 419 0.40 14.37 9.67
C LYS A 419 -0.93 13.91 10.28
N PRO A 420 -1.23 12.59 10.28
CA PRO A 420 -2.54 12.05 10.67
C PRO A 420 -2.92 12.35 12.13
N ASP A 421 -1.96 12.32 13.05
CA ASP A 421 -2.22 12.61 14.48
C ASP A 421 -2.73 14.05 14.69
N PHE A 422 -2.23 15.01 13.91
CA PHE A 422 -2.72 16.39 13.94
C PHE A 422 -4.11 16.52 13.32
N VAL A 423 -4.38 15.80 12.23
CA VAL A 423 -5.73 15.78 11.62
C VAL A 423 -6.75 15.24 12.62
N SER A 424 -6.43 14.13 13.31
CA SER A 424 -7.28 13.58 14.37
C SER A 424 -7.49 14.59 15.50
N LEU A 425 -6.42 15.24 15.97
CA LEU A 425 -6.48 16.24 17.04
C LEU A 425 -7.35 17.45 16.65
N LEU A 426 -7.24 17.92 15.41
CA LEU A 426 -8.02 19.07 14.93
C LEU A 426 -9.50 18.71 14.76
N LEU A 427 -9.82 17.50 14.31
CA LEU A 427 -11.19 16.99 14.28
C LEU A 427 -11.79 16.86 15.69
N GLU A 428 -11.03 16.34 16.66
CA GLU A 428 -11.44 16.26 18.07
C GLU A 428 -11.76 17.64 18.67
N ASN A 429 -11.05 18.69 18.24
CA ASN A 429 -11.18 20.06 18.76
C ASN A 429 -12.18 20.93 17.96
N GLY A 430 -13.03 20.31 17.12
CA GLY A 430 -14.19 20.99 16.53
C GLY A 430 -13.99 21.56 15.12
N VAL A 431 -13.02 21.06 14.35
CA VAL A 431 -12.98 21.34 12.90
C VAL A 431 -14.09 20.57 12.19
N CYS A 432 -15.01 21.29 11.55
CA CYS A 432 -16.04 20.71 10.71
C CYS A 432 -15.51 20.53 9.29
N LEU A 433 -15.47 19.29 8.79
CA LEU A 433 -15.04 19.00 7.42
C LEU A 433 -16.00 19.55 6.37
N GLU A 434 -17.29 19.63 6.68
CA GLU A 434 -18.31 20.17 5.78
C GLU A 434 -18.14 21.68 5.56
N ASP A 435 -17.60 22.40 6.55
CA ASP A 435 -17.31 23.84 6.45
C ASP A 435 -15.90 24.12 5.89
N PHE A 436 -15.00 23.12 5.93
CA PHE A 436 -13.61 23.26 5.46
C PHE A 436 -13.44 22.93 3.98
N LEU A 437 -14.14 21.91 3.50
CA LEU A 437 -13.98 21.40 2.13
C LEU A 437 -14.93 22.11 1.17
N ASP A 438 -14.58 23.34 0.82
CA ASP A 438 -15.15 24.02 -0.36
C ASP A 438 -14.52 23.45 -1.64
N GLU A 439 -15.29 23.44 -2.74
CA GLU A 439 -14.90 22.85 -4.03
C GLU A 439 -13.56 23.44 -4.53
N ALA A 440 -13.32 24.73 -4.32
CA ALA A 440 -12.07 25.39 -4.68
C ALA A 440 -10.84 24.91 -3.87
N THR A 441 -11.00 24.64 -2.58
CA THR A 441 -9.92 24.22 -1.67
C THR A 441 -9.52 22.76 -1.94
N LEU A 442 -10.49 21.90 -2.21
CA LEU A 442 -10.25 20.50 -2.53
C LEU A 442 -9.46 20.36 -3.84
N TYR A 443 -9.96 20.95 -4.94
CA TYR A 443 -9.40 20.77 -6.28
C TYR A 443 -8.07 21.51 -6.49
N ASN A 444 -8.00 22.81 -6.18
CA ASN A 444 -6.83 23.63 -6.51
C ASN A 444 -5.69 23.49 -5.49
N GLU A 445 -5.95 22.98 -4.28
CA GLU A 445 -4.94 23.04 -3.21
C GLU A 445 -4.58 21.67 -2.63
N ILE A 446 -5.52 20.73 -2.52
CA ILE A 446 -5.25 19.40 -1.93
C ILE A 446 -4.83 18.39 -3.00
N TYR A 447 -5.52 18.33 -4.13
CA TYR A 447 -5.15 17.42 -5.23
C TYR A 447 -3.90 17.89 -5.98
N GLU A 448 -3.76 19.20 -6.25
CA GLU A 448 -2.62 19.75 -7.00
C GLU A 448 -1.28 19.63 -6.23
N THR A 449 -1.29 19.78 -4.90
CA THR A 449 -0.07 19.73 -4.07
C THR A 449 0.42 18.30 -3.79
N SER A 450 -0.43 17.30 -4.04
CA SER A 450 -0.13 15.91 -3.75
C SER A 450 0.69 15.24 -4.84
N ALA A 451 1.66 14.40 -4.45
CA ALA A 451 2.54 13.65 -5.34
C ALA A 451 1.84 12.56 -6.18
N VAL A 452 0.52 12.66 -6.38
CA VAL A 452 -0.22 11.90 -7.39
C VAL A 452 0.41 12.09 -8.78
N HIS A 453 1.11 13.22 -8.99
CA HIS A 453 1.84 13.55 -10.21
C HIS A 453 3.07 12.65 -10.50
N ILE A 454 3.62 11.92 -9.52
CA ILE A 454 4.91 11.20 -9.69
C ILE A 454 4.73 9.68 -9.84
N LEU A 455 3.74 9.06 -9.19
CA LEU A 455 3.56 7.59 -9.24
C LEU A 455 2.87 7.08 -10.53
N TYR A 456 2.05 7.90 -11.19
CA TYR A 456 1.18 7.42 -12.29
C TYR A 456 1.45 8.07 -13.66
N ASN A 457 2.59 8.77 -13.78
CA ASN A 457 2.98 9.48 -15.00
C ASN A 457 3.19 8.61 -16.28
N PRO A 458 3.39 7.27 -16.25
CA PRO A 458 3.55 6.53 -17.51
C PRO A 458 2.25 6.36 -18.33
N PHE A 459 1.08 6.65 -17.76
CA PHE A 459 -0.21 6.27 -18.37
C PHE A 459 -1.11 7.45 -18.79
N LEU A 460 -0.67 8.70 -18.63
CA LEU A 460 -1.47 9.88 -18.96
C LEU A 460 -0.93 10.61 -20.20
N PRO A 461 -1.69 10.74 -21.30
CA PRO A 461 -1.27 11.53 -22.46
C PRO A 461 -1.18 13.03 -22.11
N GLU A 462 -0.11 13.68 -22.58
CA GLU A 462 0.40 15.03 -22.25
C GLU A 462 -0.55 16.25 -22.46
N ARG A 463 -1.87 16.08 -22.64
CA ARG A 463 -2.79 17.18 -23.02
C ARG A 463 -4.17 17.19 -22.35
N LEU A 464 -4.29 16.81 -21.09
CA LEU A 464 -5.57 16.89 -20.38
C LEU A 464 -5.47 17.76 -19.12
N ASN A 465 -6.43 18.67 -18.96
CA ASN A 465 -6.59 19.51 -17.77
C ASN A 465 -6.90 18.63 -16.55
N LEU A 466 -6.48 19.02 -15.34
CA LEU A 466 -6.64 18.22 -14.11
C LEU A 466 -8.08 17.81 -13.77
N ASN A 467 -9.09 18.59 -14.18
CA ASN A 467 -10.50 18.21 -14.07
C ASN A 467 -10.84 16.96 -14.90
N ASP A 468 -10.17 16.77 -16.04
CA ASP A 468 -10.31 15.59 -16.86
C ASP A 468 -9.55 14.40 -16.26
N ILE A 469 -8.44 14.59 -15.55
CA ILE A 469 -7.65 13.49 -14.94
C ILE A 469 -8.45 12.76 -13.84
N TYR A 470 -9.15 13.52 -12.97
CA TYR A 470 -9.99 12.95 -11.91
C TYR A 470 -11.22 12.21 -12.46
N ILE A 471 -11.78 12.72 -13.57
CA ILE A 471 -12.92 12.12 -14.27
C ILE A 471 -12.47 10.89 -15.08
N VAL A 472 -11.31 10.95 -15.75
CA VAL A 472 -10.75 9.91 -16.62
C VAL A 472 -10.29 8.68 -15.81
N TRP A 473 -9.64 8.85 -14.66
CA TRP A 473 -9.23 7.72 -13.82
C TRP A 473 -10.42 6.98 -13.20
N ILE A 474 -11.42 7.74 -12.73
CA ILE A 474 -12.70 7.19 -12.30
C ILE A 474 -13.45 6.54 -13.48
N TRP A 475 -13.27 7.03 -14.71
CA TRP A 475 -13.84 6.45 -15.94
C TRP A 475 -13.17 5.12 -16.34
N GLU A 476 -11.86 4.97 -16.18
CA GLU A 476 -11.11 3.79 -16.65
C GLU A 476 -11.12 2.63 -15.63
N VAL A 477 -11.12 2.95 -14.33
CA VAL A 477 -11.40 1.99 -13.23
C VAL A 477 -12.87 1.53 -13.23
N ARG A 478 -13.78 2.25 -13.91
CA ARG A 478 -15.18 1.85 -14.12
C ARG A 478 -15.32 0.97 -15.36
N ALA A 479 -15.33 -0.34 -15.13
CA ALA A 479 -15.83 -1.30 -16.11
C ALA A 479 -17.21 -0.86 -16.65
N SER A 480 -17.22 -0.53 -17.94
CA SER A 480 -18.35 -0.38 -18.88
C SER A 480 -19.77 -0.41 -18.27
N ASN A 481 -20.45 0.74 -18.29
CA ASN A 481 -21.90 0.98 -18.06
C ASN A 481 -22.31 1.74 -16.77
N PHE A 482 -21.54 2.75 -16.34
CA PHE A 482 -22.05 3.77 -15.42
C PHE A 482 -21.70 5.16 -15.93
N LEU A 483 -22.67 5.79 -16.57
CA LEU A 483 -22.63 7.22 -16.91
C LEU A 483 -23.10 8.02 -15.69
N PHE A 484 -22.58 9.25 -15.58
CA PHE A 484 -22.99 10.33 -14.68
C PHE A 484 -22.49 10.27 -13.23
N PHE A 485 -21.45 11.08 -12.97
CA PHE A 485 -21.15 11.56 -11.63
C PHE A 485 -20.96 13.09 -11.54
N PHE A 486 -20.72 13.79 -12.66
CA PHE A 486 -20.44 15.23 -12.63
C PHE A 486 -21.17 16.08 -13.70
N THR A 487 -22.14 15.51 -14.43
CA THR A 487 -22.89 16.24 -15.46
C THR A 487 -24.39 16.38 -15.19
N GLU A 488 -24.86 16.36 -13.93
CA GLU A 488 -26.24 16.81 -13.65
C GLU A 488 -26.22 18.34 -13.39
N THR A 489 -27.15 19.01 -14.08
CA THR A 489 -27.31 20.46 -14.32
C THR A 489 -27.33 21.33 -13.06
N GLU A 490 -26.88 22.57 -13.21
CA GLU A 490 -26.58 23.64 -12.24
C GLU A 490 -27.67 24.04 -11.20
N THR A 491 -28.79 23.33 -11.07
CA THR A 491 -29.96 23.85 -10.31
C THR A 491 -30.31 23.11 -9.00
N GLN A 492 -29.52 22.15 -8.52
CA GLN A 492 -29.72 21.50 -7.20
C GLN A 492 -28.50 21.54 -6.26
N ARG A 493 -27.49 22.38 -6.53
CA ARG A 493 -26.13 22.23 -5.98
C ARG A 493 -25.90 22.61 -4.50
N GLU A 494 -26.65 23.53 -3.90
CA GLU A 494 -26.24 24.07 -2.58
C GLU A 494 -26.45 23.10 -1.39
N ASP A 495 -27.46 22.21 -1.44
CA ASP A 495 -27.74 21.27 -0.34
C ASP A 495 -27.02 19.91 -0.47
N ASP A 496 -26.52 19.58 -1.67
CA ASP A 496 -25.81 18.32 -1.94
C ASP A 496 -24.28 18.48 -1.88
N ALA A 497 -23.73 19.69 -2.07
CA ALA A 497 -22.30 19.98 -1.91
C ALA A 497 -21.80 19.69 -0.48
N LYS A 498 -22.59 20.01 0.55
CA LYS A 498 -22.26 19.74 1.96
C LYS A 498 -22.23 18.25 2.32
N LYS A 499 -22.87 17.38 1.54
CA LYS A 499 -23.00 15.93 1.86
C LYS A 499 -21.81 15.07 1.40
N VAL A 500 -20.82 15.70 0.75
CA VAL A 500 -19.81 15.01 -0.07
C VAL A 500 -18.38 15.12 0.49
N ALA A 501 -18.13 16.07 1.39
CA ALA A 501 -16.81 16.37 1.98
C ALA A 501 -16.05 15.14 2.51
N GLY A 502 -16.69 14.33 3.37
CA GLY A 502 -16.05 13.14 3.94
C GLY A 502 -15.68 12.06 2.92
N ARG A 503 -16.48 11.92 1.85
CA ARG A 503 -16.21 10.97 0.76
C ARG A 503 -14.96 11.36 -0.01
N ASP A 504 -14.83 12.65 -0.31
CA ASP A 504 -13.75 13.14 -1.18
C ASP A 504 -12.40 13.10 -0.46
N LEU A 505 -12.36 13.49 0.82
CA LEU A 505 -11.16 13.31 1.65
C LEU A 505 -10.76 11.83 1.78
N PHE A 506 -11.76 10.95 1.93
CA PHE A 506 -11.51 9.50 1.99
C PHE A 506 -10.95 8.96 0.67
N LEU A 507 -11.51 9.38 -0.47
CA LEU A 507 -11.03 8.97 -1.78
C LEU A 507 -9.61 9.49 -2.05
N TRP A 508 -9.31 10.74 -1.70
CA TRP A 508 -7.97 11.31 -1.75
C TRP A 508 -6.95 10.46 -0.96
N ALA A 509 -7.28 10.09 0.27
CA ALA A 509 -6.39 9.31 1.12
C ALA A 509 -6.18 7.86 0.60
N VAL A 510 -7.23 7.24 0.05
CA VAL A 510 -7.18 5.87 -0.51
C VAL A 510 -6.32 5.82 -1.77
N VAL A 511 -6.45 6.79 -2.67
CA VAL A 511 -5.66 6.83 -3.92
C VAL A 511 -4.17 7.04 -3.65
N GLN A 512 -3.81 7.70 -2.54
CA GLN A 512 -2.41 7.86 -2.12
C GLN A 512 -1.83 6.64 -1.37
N ASN A 513 -2.60 5.55 -1.25
CA ASN A 513 -2.25 4.40 -0.40
C ASN A 513 -1.91 4.79 1.06
N ASN A 514 -2.54 5.85 1.57
CA ASN A 514 -2.25 6.38 2.91
C ASN A 514 -3.20 5.80 3.97
N LYS A 515 -2.77 4.70 4.58
CA LYS A 515 -3.57 3.92 5.55
C LYS A 515 -4.08 4.72 6.74
N GLU A 516 -3.25 5.53 7.38
CA GLU A 516 -3.63 6.23 8.62
C GLU A 516 -4.62 7.37 8.32
N MET A 517 -4.37 8.14 7.25
CA MET A 517 -5.30 9.19 6.80
C MET A 517 -6.64 8.60 6.33
N ALA A 518 -6.61 7.49 5.60
CA ALA A 518 -7.83 6.87 5.10
C ALA A 518 -8.70 6.29 6.23
N LYS A 519 -8.10 5.83 7.34
CA LYS A 519 -8.86 5.42 8.54
C LYS A 519 -9.62 6.60 9.14
N ILE A 520 -8.92 7.73 9.35
CA ILE A 520 -9.53 8.95 9.93
C ILE A 520 -10.65 9.47 9.01
N ALA A 521 -10.42 9.48 7.70
CA ALA A 521 -11.42 9.95 6.74
C ALA A 521 -12.63 9.01 6.62
N TRP A 522 -12.44 7.69 6.80
CA TRP A 522 -13.55 6.73 6.80
C TRP A 522 -14.50 6.94 7.98
N ASP A 523 -13.99 7.30 9.16
CA ASP A 523 -14.80 7.63 10.34
C ASP A 523 -15.73 8.84 10.09
N GLN A 524 -15.37 9.71 9.13
CA GLN A 524 -16.14 10.89 8.74
C GLN A 524 -17.13 10.61 7.60
N CYS A 525 -17.11 9.42 7.00
CA CYS A 525 -18.03 9.05 5.93
C CYS A 525 -19.44 8.76 6.49
N ARG A 526 -20.48 9.29 5.83
CA ARG A 526 -21.89 8.99 6.18
C ARG A 526 -22.34 7.59 5.72
N ASP A 527 -21.90 7.16 4.53
CA ASP A 527 -22.21 5.84 3.93
C ASP A 527 -20.99 4.92 4.07
N CYS A 528 -20.87 4.28 5.24
CA CYS A 528 -19.63 3.67 5.71
C CYS A 528 -19.35 2.35 4.99
N MET A 529 -20.39 1.52 4.79
CA MET A 529 -20.25 0.24 4.12
C MET A 529 -19.95 0.42 2.63
N SER A 530 -20.68 1.30 1.94
CA SER A 530 -20.43 1.54 0.51
C SER A 530 -19.06 2.18 0.28
N ALA A 531 -18.62 3.07 1.18
CA ALA A 531 -17.28 3.65 1.13
C ALA A 531 -16.18 2.60 1.28
N ALA A 532 -16.27 1.72 2.28
CA ALA A 532 -15.29 0.66 2.49
C ALA A 532 -15.21 -0.31 1.28
N LEU A 533 -16.35 -0.70 0.71
CA LEU A 533 -16.38 -1.56 -0.48
C LEU A 533 -15.84 -0.85 -1.73
N ALA A 534 -16.13 0.45 -1.89
CA ALA A 534 -15.59 1.24 -2.98
C ALA A 534 -14.06 1.39 -2.87
N ALA A 535 -13.52 1.64 -1.67
CA ALA A 535 -12.08 1.67 -1.42
C ALA A 535 -11.43 0.32 -1.74
N SER A 536 -12.03 -0.79 -1.29
CA SER A 536 -11.55 -2.14 -1.60
C SER A 536 -11.49 -2.40 -3.12
N LYS A 537 -12.50 -1.95 -3.87
CA LYS A 537 -12.52 -2.04 -5.34
C LYS A 537 -11.38 -1.24 -5.97
N ILE A 538 -11.18 0.01 -5.54
CA ILE A 538 -10.17 0.91 -6.09
C ILE A 538 -8.77 0.36 -5.81
N LEU A 539 -8.48 -0.01 -4.55
CA LEU A 539 -7.19 -0.57 -4.14
C LEU A 539 -6.86 -1.88 -4.87
N LYS A 540 -7.82 -2.82 -4.98
CA LYS A 540 -7.61 -4.06 -5.75
C LYS A 540 -7.36 -3.77 -7.24
N LYS A 541 -7.98 -2.72 -7.80
CA LYS A 541 -7.76 -2.35 -9.21
C LYS A 541 -6.38 -1.71 -9.40
N MET A 542 -5.99 -0.80 -8.52
CA MET A 542 -4.66 -0.16 -8.54
C MET A 542 -3.54 -1.17 -8.35
N ALA A 543 -3.70 -2.13 -7.43
CA ALA A 543 -2.74 -3.21 -7.21
C ALA A 543 -2.56 -4.14 -8.43
N ASN A 544 -3.58 -4.26 -9.29
CA ASN A 544 -3.46 -5.04 -10.53
C ASN A 544 -2.74 -4.27 -11.65
N GLU A 545 -2.60 -2.95 -11.52
CA GLU A 545 -2.02 -2.06 -12.54
C GLU A 545 -0.64 -1.51 -12.13
N SER A 546 -0.23 -1.66 -10.87
CA SER A 546 1.09 -1.26 -10.38
C SER A 546 2.21 -2.13 -10.98
N LEU A 547 3.33 -1.49 -11.33
CA LEU A 547 4.52 -2.14 -11.89
C LEU A 547 5.48 -2.67 -10.81
N ASP A 548 5.47 -2.04 -9.62
CA ASP A 548 6.33 -2.41 -8.50
C ASP A 548 5.78 -3.63 -7.73
N ALA A 549 6.67 -4.42 -7.14
CA ALA A 549 6.29 -5.69 -6.49
C ALA A 549 5.77 -5.53 -5.05
N ASP A 550 6.25 -4.53 -4.30
CA ASP A 550 5.91 -4.33 -2.88
C ASP A 550 4.63 -3.50 -2.69
N GLU A 551 4.41 -2.47 -3.53
CA GLU A 551 3.21 -1.63 -3.52
C GLU A 551 1.87 -2.40 -3.63
N PRO A 552 1.68 -3.38 -4.53
CA PRO A 552 0.43 -4.10 -4.66
C PRO A 552 0.11 -4.90 -3.39
N GLN A 553 1.12 -5.40 -2.67
CA GLN A 553 0.89 -6.13 -1.44
C GLN A 553 0.30 -5.21 -0.36
N GLU A 554 0.89 -4.02 -0.15
CA GLU A 554 0.35 -3.04 0.80
C GLU A 554 -1.07 -2.59 0.43
N MET A 555 -1.33 -2.34 -0.86
CA MET A 555 -2.66 -1.97 -1.36
C MET A 555 -3.68 -3.10 -1.16
N LEU A 556 -3.32 -4.36 -1.39
CA LEU A 556 -4.18 -5.52 -1.17
C LEU A 556 -4.48 -5.74 0.32
N GLU A 557 -3.49 -5.56 1.20
CA GLU A 557 -3.68 -5.58 2.65
C GLU A 557 -4.65 -4.49 3.11
N LEU A 558 -4.51 -3.27 2.58
CA LEU A 558 -5.43 -2.17 2.85
C LEU A 558 -6.84 -2.46 2.29
N ALA A 559 -6.94 -3.09 1.12
CA ALA A 559 -8.21 -3.48 0.53
C ALA A 559 -8.94 -4.56 1.35
N SER A 560 -8.20 -5.52 1.90
CA SER A 560 -8.73 -6.54 2.81
C SER A 560 -9.18 -5.90 4.12
N HIS A 561 -8.40 -4.98 4.67
CA HIS A 561 -8.76 -4.24 5.88
C HIS A 561 -10.12 -3.53 5.74
N TYR A 562 -10.38 -2.85 4.61
CA TYR A 562 -11.68 -2.23 4.37
C TYR A 562 -12.80 -3.25 4.07
N GLU A 563 -12.51 -4.38 3.44
CA GLU A 563 -13.48 -5.48 3.30
C GLU A 563 -13.94 -5.98 4.69
N ASP A 564 -13.01 -6.15 5.62
CA ASP A 564 -13.29 -6.59 6.99
C ASP A 564 -14.07 -5.54 7.80
N HIS A 565 -13.79 -4.24 7.61
CA HIS A 565 -14.58 -3.17 8.23
C HIS A 565 -16.01 -3.15 7.70
N ALA A 566 -16.23 -3.34 6.39
CA ALA A 566 -17.56 -3.46 5.82
C ALA A 566 -18.32 -4.67 6.39
N ILE A 567 -17.64 -5.80 6.56
CA ILE A 567 -18.17 -7.00 7.20
C ILE A 567 -18.56 -6.74 8.66
N GLY A 568 -17.69 -6.08 9.43
CA GLY A 568 -17.91 -5.77 10.84
C GLY A 568 -19.14 -4.89 11.05
N VAL A 569 -19.24 -3.79 10.29
CA VAL A 569 -20.40 -2.87 10.34
C VAL A 569 -21.69 -3.58 9.90
N PHE A 570 -21.64 -4.37 8.84
CA PHE A 570 -22.82 -5.11 8.38
C PHE A 570 -23.28 -6.16 9.39
N SER A 571 -22.35 -6.87 10.02
CA SER A 571 -22.65 -7.89 11.03
C SER A 571 -23.33 -7.28 12.25
N GLU A 572 -22.89 -6.12 12.70
CA GLU A 572 -23.52 -5.39 13.82
C GLU A 572 -24.91 -4.86 13.43
N CYS A 573 -25.05 -4.32 12.22
CA CYS A 573 -26.35 -3.93 11.66
C CYS A 573 -27.33 -5.12 11.63
N TYR A 574 -26.87 -6.29 11.17
CA TYR A 574 -27.67 -7.50 11.03
C TYR A 574 -28.13 -8.05 12.38
N LYS A 575 -27.22 -8.14 13.36
CA LYS A 575 -27.55 -8.55 14.74
C LYS A 575 -28.61 -7.65 15.38
N ASN A 576 -28.58 -6.35 15.10
CA ASN A 576 -29.55 -5.42 15.67
C ASN A 576 -30.91 -5.47 14.97
N ASN A 577 -30.94 -5.50 13.62
CA ASN A 577 -32.19 -5.61 12.87
C ASN A 577 -31.95 -6.17 11.46
N GLU A 578 -32.38 -7.42 11.25
CA GLU A 578 -32.22 -8.15 10.00
C GLU A 578 -32.89 -7.45 8.80
N GLU A 579 -34.16 -7.04 8.92
CA GLU A 579 -34.93 -6.44 7.82
C GLU A 579 -34.34 -5.10 7.39
N ARG A 580 -33.87 -4.29 8.35
CA ARG A 580 -33.27 -2.98 8.08
C ARG A 580 -31.88 -3.12 7.46
N ALA A 581 -31.09 -4.09 7.92
CA ALA A 581 -29.78 -4.41 7.32
C ALA A 581 -29.93 -4.91 5.87
N GLN A 582 -30.95 -5.71 5.58
CA GLN A 582 -31.26 -6.14 4.21
C GLN A 582 -31.64 -4.98 3.28
N LYS A 583 -32.44 -4.02 3.77
CA LYS A 583 -32.76 -2.78 3.02
C LYS A 583 -31.51 -1.98 2.66
N LEU A 584 -30.50 -1.99 3.53
CA LEU A 584 -29.25 -1.26 3.32
C LEU A 584 -28.42 -1.84 2.15
N LEU A 585 -28.44 -3.16 1.93
CA LEU A 585 -27.72 -3.82 0.83
C LEU A 585 -28.29 -3.50 -0.56
N VAL A 586 -29.61 -3.32 -0.66
CA VAL A 586 -30.34 -3.09 -1.93
C VAL A 586 -30.62 -1.61 -2.21
N ARG A 587 -30.31 -0.72 -1.26
CA ARG A 587 -30.42 0.73 -1.41
C ARG A 587 -29.51 1.23 -2.51
N ILE A 588 -30.02 2.16 -3.30
CA ILE A 588 -29.25 2.94 -4.26
C ILE A 588 -28.52 4.07 -3.52
N SER A 589 -27.20 4.03 -3.47
CA SER A 589 -26.40 5.11 -2.90
C SER A 589 -26.20 6.24 -3.90
N ARG A 590 -26.67 7.44 -3.57
CA ARG A 590 -26.46 8.65 -4.38
C ARG A 590 -25.01 9.12 -4.32
N LEU A 591 -24.33 8.92 -3.19
CA LEU A 591 -22.92 9.29 -2.98
C LEU A 591 -21.96 8.46 -3.82
N TRP A 592 -22.32 7.21 -4.11
CA TRP A 592 -21.53 6.22 -4.83
C TRP A 592 -22.13 5.82 -6.19
N GLY A 593 -22.81 6.75 -6.89
CA GLY A 593 -23.07 6.63 -8.34
C GLY A 593 -24.33 5.93 -8.73
N LYS A 594 -25.36 6.05 -7.89
CA LYS A 594 -26.62 5.33 -8.04
C LYS A 594 -26.37 3.79 -8.14
N THR A 595 -25.34 3.31 -7.44
CA THR A 595 -25.00 1.88 -7.30
C THR A 595 -25.55 1.32 -5.98
N THR A 596 -25.62 -0.01 -5.87
CA THR A 596 -26.00 -0.67 -4.62
C THR A 596 -24.77 -1.25 -3.94
N CYS A 597 -24.78 -1.31 -2.61
CA CYS A 597 -23.72 -1.89 -1.79
C CYS A 597 -23.38 -3.33 -2.23
N LEU A 598 -24.41 -4.14 -2.48
CA LEU A 598 -24.23 -5.51 -2.98
C LEU A 598 -23.52 -5.55 -4.35
N ARG A 599 -23.86 -4.63 -5.26
CA ARG A 599 -23.21 -4.56 -6.59
C ARG A 599 -21.75 -4.14 -6.48
N LEU A 600 -21.42 -3.18 -5.62
CA LEU A 600 -20.03 -2.77 -5.38
C LEU A 600 -19.18 -3.93 -4.87
N ALA A 601 -19.68 -4.69 -3.89
CA ALA A 601 -18.97 -5.87 -3.36
C ALA A 601 -18.66 -6.92 -4.45
N LEU A 602 -19.59 -7.15 -5.36
CA LEU A 602 -19.40 -8.12 -6.45
C LEU A 602 -18.45 -7.63 -7.52
N GLU A 603 -18.50 -6.34 -7.87
CA GLU A 603 -17.56 -5.76 -8.82
C GLU A 603 -16.13 -5.67 -8.25
N ALA A 604 -15.98 -5.66 -6.93
CA ALA A 604 -14.70 -5.70 -6.21
C ALA A 604 -14.15 -7.12 -5.97
N ASP A 605 -14.89 -8.18 -6.33
CA ASP A 605 -14.60 -9.57 -5.99
C ASP A 605 -14.42 -9.80 -4.47
N ASN A 606 -15.24 -9.14 -3.65
CA ASN A 606 -15.23 -9.24 -2.18
C ASN A 606 -15.97 -10.51 -1.72
N LYS A 607 -15.27 -11.64 -1.84
CA LYS A 607 -15.81 -12.97 -1.53
C LYS A 607 -16.21 -13.13 -0.06
N ASN A 608 -15.44 -12.56 0.87
CA ASN A 608 -15.73 -12.68 2.30
C ASN A 608 -17.02 -11.93 2.65
N PHE A 609 -17.20 -10.72 2.12
CA PHE A 609 -18.41 -9.93 2.32
C PHE A 609 -19.67 -10.62 1.80
N VAL A 610 -19.65 -11.13 0.56
CA VAL A 610 -20.82 -11.79 -0.05
C VAL A 610 -21.15 -13.13 0.63
N SER A 611 -20.15 -13.78 1.26
CA SER A 611 -20.34 -15.04 1.97
C SER A 611 -21.00 -14.90 3.36
N GLN A 612 -21.18 -13.67 3.85
CA GLN A 612 -21.83 -13.39 5.13
C GLN A 612 -23.26 -13.94 5.19
N SER A 613 -23.67 -14.44 6.36
CA SER A 613 -24.98 -15.08 6.56
C SER A 613 -26.13 -14.14 6.20
N GLY A 614 -26.12 -12.90 6.68
CA GLY A 614 -27.18 -11.92 6.37
C GLY A 614 -27.33 -11.59 4.89
N VAL A 615 -26.22 -11.61 4.12
CA VAL A 615 -26.26 -11.46 2.66
C VAL A 615 -26.87 -12.72 2.02
N GLN A 616 -26.47 -13.90 2.46
CA GLN A 616 -27.01 -15.17 1.97
C GLN A 616 -28.48 -15.35 2.30
N ASP A 617 -28.95 -14.83 3.43
CA ASP A 617 -30.36 -14.84 3.83
C ASP A 617 -31.18 -13.93 2.90
N LEU A 618 -30.68 -12.73 2.59
CA LEU A 618 -31.28 -11.86 1.57
C LEU A 618 -31.36 -12.55 0.20
N LEU A 619 -30.27 -13.20 -0.23
CA LEU A 619 -30.26 -13.92 -1.52
C LEU A 619 -31.23 -15.11 -1.51
N THR A 620 -31.41 -15.77 -0.37
CA THR A 620 -32.38 -16.86 -0.22
C THR A 620 -33.81 -16.33 -0.28
N GLN A 621 -34.09 -15.18 0.34
CA GLN A 621 -35.39 -14.51 0.23
C GLN A 621 -35.68 -14.10 -1.23
N ILE A 622 -34.73 -13.50 -1.94
CA ILE A 622 -34.89 -13.15 -3.36
C ILE A 622 -35.07 -14.40 -4.24
N TRP A 623 -34.37 -15.49 -3.93
CA TRP A 623 -34.50 -16.75 -4.65
C TRP A 623 -35.88 -17.39 -4.50
N CYS A 624 -36.42 -17.42 -3.28
CA CYS A 624 -37.79 -17.89 -3.01
C CYS A 624 -38.85 -16.91 -3.56
N GLY A 625 -38.49 -15.63 -3.69
CA GLY A 625 -39.37 -14.56 -4.15
C GLY A 625 -40.55 -14.39 -3.20
N GLU A 626 -41.76 -14.54 -3.72
CA GLU A 626 -42.98 -14.36 -2.91
C GLU A 626 -43.36 -15.58 -2.06
N LEU A 627 -42.69 -16.72 -2.26
CA LEU A 627 -42.85 -17.90 -1.42
C LEU A 627 -42.13 -17.71 -0.08
N SER A 628 -42.68 -18.28 0.99
CA SER A 628 -41.97 -18.38 2.25
C SER A 628 -40.74 -19.29 2.12
N VAL A 629 -39.64 -18.91 2.76
CA VAL A 629 -38.37 -19.67 2.77
C VAL A 629 -38.53 -21.04 3.44
N ASN A 630 -39.52 -21.21 4.31
CA ASN A 630 -39.74 -22.44 5.08
C ASN A 630 -40.34 -23.59 4.25
N ASN A 631 -40.70 -23.35 2.98
CA ASN A 631 -41.26 -24.39 2.14
C ASN A 631 -40.17 -25.38 1.69
N PRO A 632 -40.30 -26.69 2.00
CA PRO A 632 -39.36 -27.68 1.49
C PRO A 632 -39.50 -27.83 -0.03
N VAL A 633 -38.37 -28.04 -0.70
CA VAL A 633 -38.27 -28.09 -2.18
C VAL A 633 -39.26 -29.08 -2.82
N TRP A 634 -39.45 -30.25 -2.23
CA TRP A 634 -40.36 -31.27 -2.78
C TRP A 634 -41.83 -30.80 -2.84
N ARG A 635 -42.28 -29.94 -1.91
CA ARG A 635 -43.64 -29.37 -1.96
C ARG A 635 -43.79 -28.43 -3.15
N VAL A 636 -42.76 -27.62 -3.44
CA VAL A 636 -42.74 -26.72 -4.59
C VAL A 636 -42.81 -27.53 -5.89
N LEU A 637 -42.03 -28.61 -6.01
CA LEU A 637 -42.04 -29.50 -7.18
C LEU A 637 -43.39 -30.18 -7.38
N VAL A 638 -44.01 -30.70 -6.32
CA VAL A 638 -45.35 -31.31 -6.40
C VAL A 638 -46.39 -30.28 -6.88
N CYS A 639 -46.33 -29.04 -6.41
CA CYS A 639 -47.23 -27.97 -6.86
C CYS A 639 -46.98 -27.49 -8.29
N MET A 640 -45.76 -27.65 -8.85
CA MET A 640 -45.52 -27.39 -10.27
C MET A 640 -46.25 -28.38 -11.17
N VAL A 641 -46.28 -29.65 -10.78
CA VAL A 641 -46.95 -30.72 -11.53
C VAL A 641 -48.46 -30.66 -11.32
N PHE A 642 -48.89 -30.41 -10.09
CA PHE A 642 -50.30 -30.33 -9.69
C PHE A 642 -50.67 -28.91 -9.22
N PHE A 643 -50.83 -27.99 -10.18
CA PHE A 643 -51.17 -26.59 -9.91
C PHE A 643 -52.43 -26.35 -9.04
N PRO A 644 -53.48 -27.21 -9.01
CA PRO A 644 -54.64 -26.98 -8.14
C PRO A 644 -54.29 -27.00 -6.63
N LEU A 645 -53.20 -27.66 -6.24
CA LEU A 645 -52.74 -27.74 -4.85
C LEU A 645 -52.33 -26.36 -4.28
N ILE A 646 -52.06 -25.38 -5.13
CA ILE A 646 -51.69 -24.00 -4.72
C ILE A 646 -52.84 -23.30 -3.98
N TYR A 647 -54.09 -23.63 -4.32
CA TYR A 647 -55.26 -23.03 -3.67
C TYR A 647 -55.51 -23.59 -2.27
N THR A 648 -54.89 -24.73 -1.94
CA THR A 648 -54.87 -25.30 -0.58
C THR A 648 -53.79 -24.66 0.30
N LYS A 649 -53.79 -24.93 1.61
CA LYS A 649 -52.73 -24.46 2.54
C LYS A 649 -51.41 -25.25 2.43
N PHE A 650 -51.18 -25.95 1.31
CA PHE A 650 -49.99 -26.79 1.12
C PHE A 650 -48.69 -25.99 0.92
N LEU A 651 -48.78 -24.77 0.35
CA LEU A 651 -47.67 -23.82 0.20
C LEU A 651 -47.90 -22.54 1.03
N ALA A 652 -46.87 -22.10 1.75
CA ALA A 652 -46.89 -20.84 2.50
C ALA A 652 -46.34 -19.67 1.65
N PHE A 653 -47.05 -18.55 1.62
CA PHE A 653 -46.63 -17.31 0.94
C PHE A 653 -46.18 -16.25 1.96
N SER A 654 -45.14 -15.48 1.62
CA SER A 654 -44.50 -14.52 2.53
C SER A 654 -45.36 -13.26 2.78
N LYS A 655 -46.06 -12.76 1.74
CA LYS A 655 -46.98 -11.61 1.84
C LYS A 655 -48.41 -12.00 1.44
N GLN A 656 -49.40 -11.54 2.20
CA GLN A 656 -50.79 -11.48 1.74
C GLN A 656 -50.96 -10.16 0.98
N SER A 657 -50.98 -10.22 -0.36
CA SER A 657 -51.31 -9.08 -1.22
C SER A 657 -52.49 -9.50 -2.11
N GLU A 658 -53.43 -8.56 -2.31
CA GLU A 658 -54.71 -8.79 -2.98
C GLU A 658 -54.66 -8.61 -4.51
N GLU A 659 -53.57 -8.09 -5.08
CA GLU A 659 -53.54 -7.64 -6.49
C GLU A 659 -53.23 -8.74 -7.53
N TYR A 660 -52.60 -9.86 -7.15
CA TYR A 660 -52.13 -10.89 -8.10
C TYR A 660 -52.74 -12.27 -7.84
N SER A 661 -53.02 -13.01 -8.92
CA SER A 661 -53.47 -14.40 -8.81
C SER A 661 -52.38 -15.28 -8.17
N LYS A 662 -52.75 -16.19 -7.25
CA LYS A 662 -51.79 -17.09 -6.57
C LYS A 662 -50.89 -17.88 -7.54
N LEU A 663 -51.39 -18.15 -8.74
CA LEU A 663 -50.67 -18.85 -9.80
C LEU A 663 -49.52 -18.01 -10.38
N GLU A 664 -49.78 -16.73 -10.66
CA GLU A 664 -48.77 -15.80 -11.17
C GLU A 664 -47.63 -15.62 -10.16
N ARG A 665 -47.96 -15.54 -8.87
CA ARG A 665 -47.00 -15.43 -7.78
C ARG A 665 -46.05 -16.63 -7.69
N LEU A 666 -46.56 -17.84 -7.94
CA LEU A 666 -45.73 -19.05 -7.97
C LEU A 666 -44.75 -19.02 -9.14
N TYR A 667 -45.24 -18.82 -10.36
CA TYR A 667 -44.40 -18.89 -11.57
C TYR A 667 -43.47 -17.68 -11.74
N CYS A 668 -43.74 -16.55 -11.06
CA CYS A 668 -42.82 -15.42 -11.00
C CYS A 668 -41.58 -15.70 -10.13
N SER A 669 -41.63 -16.68 -9.21
CA SER A 669 -40.50 -17.01 -8.32
C SER A 669 -39.29 -17.55 -9.10
N PRO A 670 -38.06 -17.03 -8.87
CA PRO A 670 -36.85 -17.51 -9.53
C PRO A 670 -36.58 -19.00 -9.30
N GLN A 671 -36.85 -19.49 -8.08
CA GLN A 671 -36.75 -20.91 -7.74
C GLN A 671 -37.63 -21.77 -8.65
N VAL A 672 -38.84 -21.30 -8.96
CA VAL A 672 -39.79 -22.04 -9.79
C VAL A 672 -39.34 -22.04 -11.26
N LYS A 673 -38.90 -20.89 -11.76
CA LYS A 673 -38.32 -20.75 -13.11
C LYS A 673 -37.12 -21.68 -13.30
N PHE A 674 -36.27 -21.81 -12.29
CA PHE A 674 -35.10 -22.68 -12.31
C PHE A 674 -35.47 -24.15 -12.49
N TYR A 675 -36.35 -24.68 -11.63
CA TYR A 675 -36.77 -26.09 -11.75
C TYR A 675 -37.57 -26.35 -13.03
N GLY A 676 -38.40 -25.40 -13.47
CA GLY A 676 -39.07 -25.48 -14.77
C GLY A 676 -38.08 -25.58 -15.94
N ASN A 677 -37.00 -24.80 -15.91
CA ASN A 677 -35.93 -24.86 -16.90
C ASN A 677 -35.18 -26.20 -16.84
N ILE A 678 -34.89 -26.74 -15.65
CA ILE A 678 -34.25 -28.06 -15.49
C ILE A 678 -35.10 -29.15 -16.13
N VAL A 679 -36.39 -29.23 -15.77
CA VAL A 679 -37.29 -30.28 -16.26
C VAL A 679 -37.42 -30.19 -17.78
N SER A 680 -37.58 -28.97 -18.31
CA SER A 680 -37.57 -28.70 -19.75
C SER A 680 -36.27 -29.18 -20.40
N TYR A 681 -35.11 -28.89 -19.82
CA TYR A 681 -33.82 -29.26 -20.38
C TYR A 681 -33.59 -30.78 -20.41
N PHE A 682 -33.99 -31.50 -19.36
CA PHE A 682 -33.96 -32.96 -19.37
C PHE A 682 -34.89 -33.56 -20.42
N ALA A 683 -36.08 -32.98 -20.61
CA ALA A 683 -37.00 -33.39 -21.66
C ALA A 683 -36.40 -33.13 -23.07
N PHE A 684 -35.71 -32.01 -23.26
CA PHE A 684 -34.97 -31.71 -24.48
C PHE A 684 -33.87 -32.75 -24.75
N LEU A 685 -33.04 -33.10 -23.77
CA LEU A 685 -31.99 -34.11 -23.94
C LEU A 685 -32.56 -35.49 -24.24
N PHE A 686 -33.66 -35.86 -23.58
CA PHE A 686 -34.35 -37.12 -23.86
C PHE A 686 -34.90 -37.15 -25.29
N LEU A 687 -35.55 -36.07 -25.72
CA LEU A 687 -36.05 -35.91 -27.09
C LEU A 687 -34.89 -35.98 -28.11
N PHE A 688 -33.78 -35.30 -27.84
CA PHE A 688 -32.61 -35.31 -28.72
C PHE A 688 -32.01 -36.71 -28.83
N ALA A 689 -31.85 -37.42 -27.71
CA ALA A 689 -31.38 -38.80 -27.69
C ALA A 689 -32.33 -39.73 -28.46
N TYR A 690 -33.65 -39.57 -28.28
CA TYR A 690 -34.67 -40.33 -29.01
C TYR A 690 -34.56 -40.15 -30.52
N VAL A 691 -34.44 -38.89 -31.00
CA VAL A 691 -34.29 -38.59 -32.42
C VAL A 691 -32.99 -39.17 -32.99
N LEU A 692 -31.88 -39.09 -32.26
CA LEU A 692 -30.58 -39.61 -32.74
C LEU A 692 -30.53 -41.14 -32.81
N MET A 693 -31.13 -41.83 -31.85
CA MET A 693 -31.06 -43.29 -31.74
C MET A 693 -32.15 -44.00 -32.54
N ILE A 694 -33.39 -43.49 -32.52
CA ILE A 694 -34.57 -44.20 -33.05
C ILE A 694 -35.06 -43.56 -34.36
N ASP A 695 -35.24 -42.24 -34.40
CA ASP A 695 -36.00 -41.56 -35.47
C ASP A 695 -35.12 -40.74 -36.45
N PHE A 696 -33.88 -41.19 -36.70
CA PHE A 696 -32.96 -40.49 -37.61
C PHE A 696 -33.19 -40.89 -39.08
N GLN A 697 -34.24 -40.35 -39.69
CA GLN A 697 -34.66 -40.67 -41.06
C GLN A 697 -34.06 -39.71 -42.12
N ARG A 698 -34.07 -40.13 -43.40
CA ARG A 698 -33.58 -39.32 -44.53
C ARG A 698 -34.41 -38.06 -44.76
N THR A 699 -35.70 -38.09 -44.43
CA THR A 699 -36.59 -36.94 -44.40
C THR A 699 -36.86 -36.52 -42.96
N PRO A 700 -36.94 -35.21 -42.66
CA PRO A 700 -37.23 -34.75 -41.30
C PRO A 700 -38.58 -35.27 -40.82
N SER A 701 -38.57 -35.98 -39.68
CA SER A 701 -39.80 -36.38 -39.01
C SER A 701 -40.41 -35.18 -38.26
N VAL A 702 -41.69 -35.29 -37.91
CA VAL A 702 -42.36 -34.25 -37.11
C VAL A 702 -41.68 -34.09 -35.74
N VAL A 703 -41.19 -35.19 -35.14
CA VAL A 703 -40.48 -35.18 -33.86
C VAL A 703 -39.17 -34.42 -33.95
N GLU A 704 -38.45 -34.57 -35.06
CA GLU A 704 -37.21 -33.85 -35.31
C GLU A 704 -37.44 -32.36 -35.61
N LEU A 705 -38.53 -31.99 -36.29
CA LEU A 705 -38.91 -30.59 -36.45
C LEU A 705 -39.21 -29.93 -35.09
N VAL A 706 -39.81 -30.65 -34.16
CA VAL A 706 -40.01 -30.17 -32.78
C VAL A 706 -38.67 -29.94 -32.08
N LEU A 707 -37.69 -30.84 -32.25
CA LEU A 707 -36.34 -30.65 -31.72
C LEU A 707 -35.67 -29.37 -32.28
N TYR A 708 -35.83 -29.11 -33.58
CA TYR A 708 -35.25 -27.92 -34.23
C TYR A 708 -35.90 -26.63 -33.75
N PHE A 709 -37.23 -26.64 -33.61
CA PHE A 709 -37.96 -25.53 -33.03
C PHE A 709 -37.53 -25.28 -31.58
N TRP A 710 -37.35 -26.33 -30.78
CA TRP A 710 -36.88 -26.21 -29.41
C TRP A 710 -35.48 -25.59 -29.36
N LEU A 711 -34.54 -26.08 -30.17
CA LEU A 711 -33.20 -25.51 -30.18
C LEU A 711 -33.22 -24.05 -30.65
N PHE A 712 -34.02 -23.71 -31.66
CA PHE A 712 -34.20 -22.33 -32.08
C PHE A 712 -34.63 -21.43 -30.90
N THR A 713 -35.52 -21.92 -30.03
CA THR A 713 -35.92 -21.15 -28.83
C THR A 713 -34.78 -20.96 -27.82
N LEU A 714 -33.87 -21.93 -27.68
CA LEU A 714 -32.65 -21.80 -26.86
C LEU A 714 -31.68 -20.77 -27.47
N VAL A 715 -31.48 -20.82 -28.79
CA VAL A 715 -30.64 -19.85 -29.52
C VAL A 715 -31.17 -18.42 -29.35
N CYS A 716 -32.49 -18.21 -29.45
CA CYS A 716 -33.09 -16.90 -29.21
C CYS A 716 -32.81 -16.37 -27.80
N GLU A 717 -32.80 -17.24 -26.79
CA GLU A 717 -32.50 -16.84 -25.41
C GLU A 717 -31.02 -16.50 -25.22
N GLU A 718 -30.10 -17.28 -25.79
CA GLU A 718 -28.66 -16.97 -25.77
C GLU A 718 -28.36 -15.65 -26.50
N ILE A 719 -29.03 -15.39 -27.63
CA ILE A 719 -28.91 -14.12 -28.36
C ILE A 719 -29.37 -12.94 -27.49
N ARG A 720 -30.48 -13.07 -26.75
CA ARG A 720 -30.94 -12.02 -25.83
C ARG A 720 -29.89 -11.73 -24.76
N GLN A 721 -29.30 -12.76 -24.16
CA GLN A 721 -28.27 -12.61 -23.14
C GLN A 721 -26.99 -11.96 -23.69
N PHE A 722 -26.61 -12.33 -24.92
CA PHE A 722 -25.48 -11.75 -25.62
C PHE A 722 -25.67 -10.24 -25.87
N TYR A 723 -26.83 -9.82 -26.38
CA TYR A 723 -27.13 -8.40 -26.62
C TYR A 723 -27.09 -7.55 -25.35
N GLU A 724 -27.48 -8.11 -24.20
CA GLU A 724 -27.43 -7.36 -22.94
C GLU A 724 -25.99 -7.24 -22.37
N LYS A 725 -25.09 -8.21 -22.61
CA LYS A 725 -23.77 -8.28 -21.92
C LYS A 725 -22.61 -8.95 -22.71
N ALA A 726 -22.42 -8.63 -23.99
CA ALA A 726 -21.43 -9.27 -24.86
C ALA A 726 -20.00 -9.44 -24.28
N LYS A 727 -19.40 -8.38 -23.69
CA LYS A 727 -18.01 -8.43 -23.19
C LYS A 727 -17.81 -9.34 -21.98
N VAL A 728 -18.82 -9.44 -21.11
CA VAL A 728 -18.78 -10.33 -19.93
C VAL A 728 -19.14 -11.76 -20.35
N TYR A 729 -20.07 -11.91 -21.29
CA TYR A 729 -20.55 -13.19 -21.77
C TYR A 729 -19.42 -14.08 -22.33
N ILE A 730 -18.52 -13.51 -23.15
CA ILE A 730 -17.43 -14.26 -23.81
C ILE A 730 -16.37 -14.77 -22.82
N LYS A 731 -16.25 -14.16 -21.63
CA LYS A 731 -15.23 -14.58 -20.63
C LYS A 731 -15.63 -15.84 -19.84
N GLU A 732 -16.90 -16.24 -19.87
CA GLU A 732 -17.37 -17.37 -19.09
C GLU A 732 -17.24 -18.69 -19.87
N LEU A 733 -16.54 -19.67 -19.30
CA LEU A 733 -16.28 -20.97 -19.94
C LEU A 733 -17.56 -21.71 -20.37
N TRP A 734 -18.63 -21.59 -19.57
CA TRP A 734 -19.90 -22.25 -19.84
C TRP A 734 -20.62 -21.66 -21.06
N ASN A 735 -20.49 -20.35 -21.27
CA ASN A 735 -21.07 -19.67 -22.43
C ASN A 735 -20.32 -20.00 -23.72
N ILE A 736 -19.01 -20.24 -23.63
CA ILE A 736 -18.20 -20.74 -24.76
C ILE A 736 -18.69 -22.13 -25.19
N LEU A 737 -19.01 -23.01 -24.24
CA LEU A 737 -19.60 -24.32 -24.52
C LEU A 737 -20.98 -24.20 -25.20
N ASP A 738 -21.82 -23.25 -24.80
CA ASP A 738 -23.11 -23.01 -25.46
C ASP A 738 -22.92 -22.54 -26.90
N VAL A 739 -22.02 -21.57 -27.15
CA VAL A 739 -21.70 -21.11 -28.51
C VAL A 739 -21.13 -22.24 -29.36
N LEU A 740 -20.27 -23.08 -28.79
CA LEU A 740 -19.72 -24.26 -29.46
C LEU A 740 -20.83 -25.26 -29.83
N SER A 741 -21.76 -25.55 -28.92
CA SER A 741 -22.89 -26.45 -29.18
C SER A 741 -23.80 -25.91 -30.30
N ILE A 742 -24.11 -24.62 -30.30
CA ILE A 742 -24.92 -24.00 -31.35
C ILE A 742 -24.20 -24.09 -32.71
N LEU A 743 -22.89 -23.86 -32.75
CA LEU A 743 -22.10 -23.96 -33.97
C LEU A 743 -22.02 -25.40 -34.52
N LEU A 744 -21.79 -26.38 -33.65
CA LEU A 744 -21.78 -27.80 -34.00
C LEU A 744 -23.15 -28.26 -34.50
N PHE A 745 -24.23 -27.80 -33.87
CA PHE A 745 -25.57 -28.11 -34.30
C PHE A 745 -25.88 -27.57 -35.71
N VAL A 746 -25.57 -26.29 -35.97
CA VAL A 746 -25.80 -25.67 -37.29
C VAL A 746 -24.99 -26.41 -38.37
N LEU A 747 -23.75 -26.77 -38.06
CA LEU A 747 -22.90 -27.55 -38.96
C LEU A 747 -23.48 -28.96 -39.19
N GLY A 748 -23.92 -29.63 -38.13
CA GLY A 748 -24.56 -30.94 -38.18
C GLY A 748 -25.84 -30.93 -39.02
N LEU A 749 -26.66 -29.89 -38.86
CA LEU A 749 -27.89 -29.69 -39.64
C LEU A 749 -27.58 -29.40 -41.12
N GLY A 750 -26.56 -28.59 -41.41
CA GLY A 750 -26.10 -28.34 -42.78
C GLY A 750 -25.61 -29.61 -43.49
N PHE A 751 -24.86 -30.47 -42.78
CA PHE A 751 -24.39 -31.76 -43.32
C PHE A 751 -25.53 -32.76 -43.46
N ARG A 752 -26.50 -32.72 -42.54
CA ARG A 752 -27.71 -33.55 -42.61
C ARG A 752 -28.55 -33.24 -43.86
N LEU A 753 -28.70 -31.97 -44.22
CA LEU A 753 -29.41 -31.53 -45.43
C LEU A 753 -28.69 -31.96 -46.72
N THR A 754 -27.43 -32.38 -46.65
CA THR A 754 -26.63 -32.81 -47.79
C THR A 754 -26.64 -34.34 -47.90
N THR A 755 -27.17 -34.87 -49.00
CA THR A 755 -27.31 -36.33 -49.22
C THR A 755 -25.99 -37.10 -49.16
N LYS A 756 -24.87 -36.49 -49.59
CA LYS A 756 -23.53 -37.09 -49.55
C LYS A 756 -22.91 -37.14 -48.14
N LEU A 757 -23.29 -36.21 -47.27
CA LEU A 757 -22.70 -36.03 -45.93
C LEU A 757 -23.65 -36.46 -44.81
N PHE A 758 -24.73 -37.18 -45.12
CA PHE A 758 -25.76 -37.59 -44.16
C PHE A 758 -25.20 -38.33 -42.93
N TYR A 759 -24.26 -39.27 -43.15
CA TYR A 759 -23.60 -39.99 -42.04
C TYR A 759 -22.67 -39.08 -41.24
N GLY A 760 -21.97 -38.16 -41.91
CA GLY A 760 -21.16 -37.12 -41.26
C GLY A 760 -22.00 -36.19 -40.39
N GLY A 761 -23.18 -35.78 -40.86
CA GLY A 761 -24.15 -35.01 -40.09
C GLY A 761 -24.61 -35.75 -38.83
N LYS A 762 -24.86 -37.06 -38.92
CA LYS A 762 -25.18 -37.88 -37.75
C LYS A 762 -24.04 -37.90 -36.73
N ILE A 763 -22.80 -38.08 -37.17
CA ILE A 763 -21.62 -38.07 -36.27
C ILE A 763 -21.50 -36.72 -35.56
N ILE A 764 -21.63 -35.62 -36.29
CA ILE A 764 -21.53 -34.27 -35.71
C ILE A 764 -22.64 -34.04 -34.68
N LEU A 765 -23.89 -34.43 -34.98
CA LEU A 765 -25.00 -34.29 -34.03
C LEU A 765 -24.84 -35.21 -32.79
N CYS A 766 -24.21 -36.38 -32.93
CA CYS A 766 -23.87 -37.23 -31.78
C CYS A 766 -22.80 -36.59 -30.88
N ILE A 767 -21.78 -35.96 -31.47
CA ILE A 767 -20.76 -35.20 -30.72
C ILE A 767 -21.42 -33.99 -30.04
N ASP A 768 -22.29 -33.30 -30.76
CA ASP A 768 -23.04 -32.14 -30.25
C ASP A 768 -23.93 -32.51 -29.05
N PHE A 769 -24.62 -33.67 -29.10
CA PHE A 769 -25.37 -34.20 -27.96
C PHE A 769 -24.49 -34.37 -26.70
N VAL A 770 -23.23 -34.80 -26.85
CA VAL A 770 -22.29 -34.87 -25.71
C VAL A 770 -22.00 -33.48 -25.15
N VAL A 771 -21.83 -32.46 -26.00
CA VAL A 771 -21.62 -31.07 -25.55
C VAL A 771 -22.84 -30.55 -24.77
N PHE A 772 -24.06 -30.80 -25.28
CA PHE A 772 -25.29 -30.50 -24.54
C PHE A 772 -25.40 -31.29 -23.22
N CYS A 773 -24.92 -32.54 -23.15
CA CYS A 773 -24.86 -33.26 -21.88
C CYS A 773 -23.86 -32.63 -20.89
N LEU A 774 -22.69 -32.19 -21.35
CA LEU A 774 -21.70 -31.52 -20.50
C LEU A 774 -22.24 -30.21 -19.90
N ARG A 775 -23.16 -29.53 -20.60
CA ARG A 775 -23.86 -28.34 -20.10
C ARG A 775 -24.71 -28.62 -18.85
N LEU A 776 -25.16 -29.86 -18.60
CA LEU A 776 -25.83 -30.23 -17.34
C LEU A 776 -24.96 -29.95 -16.11
N MET A 777 -23.64 -30.09 -16.23
CA MET A 777 -22.73 -29.79 -15.12
C MET A 777 -22.85 -28.33 -14.69
N ALA A 778 -23.04 -27.39 -15.63
CA ALA A 778 -23.24 -25.97 -15.32
C ALA A 778 -24.50 -25.76 -14.45
N ILE A 779 -25.58 -26.46 -14.74
CA ILE A 779 -26.84 -26.39 -13.98
C ILE A 779 -26.66 -26.92 -12.56
N PHE A 780 -25.93 -28.02 -12.39
CA PHE A 780 -25.67 -28.63 -11.08
C PHE A 780 -24.73 -27.80 -10.19
N THR A 781 -24.09 -26.76 -10.71
CA THR A 781 -23.28 -25.82 -9.90
C THR A 781 -24.08 -25.13 -8.80
N ILE A 782 -25.41 -25.01 -8.96
CA ILE A 782 -26.27 -24.43 -7.92
C ILE A 782 -26.30 -25.26 -6.64
N ASN A 783 -26.06 -26.57 -6.72
CA ASN A 783 -26.26 -27.44 -5.60
C ASN A 783 -25.15 -27.21 -4.56
N ARG A 784 -25.51 -27.07 -3.29
CA ARG A 784 -24.56 -26.83 -2.19
C ARG A 784 -23.50 -27.92 -2.05
N THR A 785 -23.82 -29.18 -2.44
CA THR A 785 -22.89 -30.30 -2.32
C THR A 785 -22.07 -30.59 -3.57
N LEU A 786 -22.64 -30.36 -4.77
CA LEU A 786 -21.96 -30.62 -6.05
C LEU A 786 -21.26 -29.39 -6.62
N GLY A 787 -21.77 -28.18 -6.37
CA GLY A 787 -21.21 -26.93 -6.87
C GLY A 787 -19.75 -26.73 -6.51
N PRO A 788 -19.38 -26.81 -5.22
CA PRO A 788 -17.98 -26.79 -4.79
C PRO A 788 -17.07 -27.72 -5.58
N LYS A 789 -17.50 -28.98 -5.77
CA LYS A 789 -16.72 -30.00 -6.48
C LYS A 789 -16.52 -29.65 -7.96
N ILE A 790 -17.54 -29.11 -8.63
CA ILE A 790 -17.45 -28.69 -10.03
C ILE A 790 -16.50 -27.49 -10.20
N ILE A 791 -16.47 -26.56 -9.24
CA ILE A 791 -15.53 -25.42 -9.23
C ILE A 791 -14.09 -25.91 -9.11
N ILE A 792 -13.83 -26.92 -8.26
CA ILE A 792 -12.51 -27.55 -8.10
C ILE A 792 -12.08 -28.19 -9.43
N VAL A 793 -12.94 -29.03 -10.04
CA VAL A 793 -12.65 -29.65 -11.34
C VAL A 793 -12.33 -28.59 -12.40
N LYS A 794 -13.13 -27.51 -12.50
CA LYS A 794 -12.90 -26.42 -13.46
C LYS A 794 -11.51 -25.80 -13.31
N LYS A 795 -11.00 -25.65 -12.08
CA LYS A 795 -9.66 -25.09 -11.82
C LYS A 795 -8.54 -26.09 -12.14
N MET A 796 -8.71 -27.36 -11.76
CA MET A 796 -7.74 -28.44 -12.03
C MET A 796 -7.53 -28.70 -13.53
N MET A 797 -8.54 -28.45 -14.36
CA MET A 797 -8.43 -28.60 -15.82
C MET A 797 -7.35 -27.72 -16.46
N ARG A 798 -7.03 -26.56 -15.87
CA ARG A 798 -5.93 -25.71 -16.37
C ARG A 798 -4.58 -26.36 -16.15
N ASP A 799 -4.39 -27.00 -15.00
CA ASP A 799 -3.12 -27.65 -14.66
C ASP A 799 -2.97 -28.98 -15.43
N MET A 800 -4.10 -29.64 -15.72
CA MET A 800 -4.17 -30.81 -16.62
C MET A 800 -3.70 -30.47 -18.04
N PHE A 801 -3.90 -29.24 -18.53
CA PHE A 801 -3.48 -28.86 -19.88
C PHE A 801 -1.96 -28.91 -20.05
N PHE A 802 -1.20 -28.35 -19.10
CA PHE A 802 0.27 -28.42 -19.11
C PHE A 802 0.77 -29.86 -18.99
N PHE A 803 0.10 -30.66 -18.17
CA PHE A 803 0.41 -32.09 -18.05
C PHE A 803 0.16 -32.87 -19.35
N MET A 804 -1.01 -32.69 -19.97
CA MET A 804 -1.36 -33.36 -21.23
C MET A 804 -0.39 -33.01 -22.35
N PHE A 805 0.13 -31.77 -22.37
CA PHE A 805 1.17 -31.37 -23.29
C PHE A 805 2.47 -32.18 -23.09
N LEU A 806 2.93 -32.31 -21.84
CA LEU A 806 4.13 -33.09 -21.52
C LEU A 806 3.94 -34.59 -21.80
N LEU A 807 2.77 -35.14 -21.49
CA LEU A 807 2.40 -36.52 -21.83
C LEU A 807 2.40 -36.76 -23.34
N THR A 808 1.85 -35.83 -24.12
CA THR A 808 1.78 -35.95 -25.59
C THR A 808 3.18 -36.01 -26.20
N ILE A 809 4.11 -35.16 -25.74
CA ILE A 809 5.51 -35.19 -26.20
C ILE A 809 6.13 -36.58 -25.96
N TRP A 810 5.91 -37.14 -24.77
CA TRP A 810 6.45 -38.44 -24.40
C TRP A 810 5.83 -39.60 -25.22
N VAL A 811 4.51 -39.58 -25.40
CA VAL A 811 3.77 -40.57 -26.20
C VAL A 811 4.24 -40.57 -27.65
N VAL A 812 4.35 -39.39 -28.26
CA VAL A 812 4.78 -39.25 -29.66
C VAL A 812 6.24 -39.66 -29.81
N ALA A 813 7.13 -39.32 -28.87
CA ALA A 813 8.53 -39.71 -28.91
C ALA A 813 8.70 -41.24 -28.89
N TYR A 814 8.03 -41.93 -27.95
CA TYR A 814 8.02 -43.39 -27.90
C TYR A 814 7.39 -44.00 -29.15
N GLY A 815 6.28 -43.45 -29.61
CA GLY A 815 5.55 -43.94 -30.77
C GLY A 815 6.31 -43.86 -32.08
N VAL A 816 6.95 -42.72 -32.34
CA VAL A 816 7.83 -42.55 -33.52
C VAL A 816 9.03 -43.48 -33.44
N ALA A 817 9.65 -43.63 -32.25
CA ALA A 817 10.77 -44.54 -32.06
C ALA A 817 10.36 -46.02 -32.29
N LYS A 818 9.26 -46.47 -31.67
CA LYS A 818 8.70 -47.82 -31.84
C LYS A 818 8.37 -48.09 -33.30
N GLN A 819 7.65 -47.18 -33.96
CA GLN A 819 7.23 -47.33 -35.36
C GLN A 819 8.43 -47.35 -36.30
N GLY A 820 9.42 -46.47 -36.09
CA GLY A 820 10.62 -46.38 -36.92
C GLY A 820 11.58 -47.57 -36.77
N ILE A 821 11.60 -48.21 -35.59
CA ILE A 821 12.42 -49.40 -35.34
C ILE A 821 11.78 -50.66 -35.94
N LEU A 822 10.47 -50.85 -35.75
CA LEU A 822 9.80 -52.11 -36.09
C LEU A 822 9.33 -52.18 -37.54
N VAL A 823 8.89 -51.07 -38.13
CA VAL A 823 8.24 -51.05 -39.46
C VAL A 823 9.08 -50.28 -40.47
N HIS A 824 9.42 -50.92 -41.58
CA HIS A 824 10.16 -50.26 -42.66
C HIS A 824 9.24 -49.38 -43.51
N ASN A 825 9.60 -48.11 -43.69
CA ASN A 825 9.02 -47.08 -44.58
C ASN A 825 7.61 -47.41 -45.13
N ASP A 826 6.55 -47.01 -44.41
CA ASP A 826 5.15 -47.08 -44.87
C ASP A 826 4.74 -45.73 -45.48
N SER A 827 4.31 -45.73 -46.74
CA SER A 827 3.88 -44.51 -47.46
C SER A 827 2.46 -44.08 -47.11
N ARG A 828 1.70 -44.90 -46.37
CA ARG A 828 0.32 -44.63 -45.96
C ARG A 828 0.30 -43.79 -44.69
N LEU A 829 -0.01 -42.49 -44.84
CA LEU A 829 -0.04 -41.53 -43.73
C LEU A 829 -1.01 -41.95 -42.61
N ASP A 830 -2.18 -42.51 -42.93
CA ASP A 830 -3.18 -42.91 -41.93
C ASP A 830 -2.65 -44.01 -40.99
N TRP A 831 -1.97 -45.02 -41.55
CA TRP A 831 -1.37 -46.12 -40.79
C TRP A 831 -0.14 -45.67 -40.00
N MET A 832 0.66 -44.74 -40.55
CA MET A 832 1.77 -44.12 -39.84
C MET A 832 1.29 -43.34 -38.62
N MET A 833 0.26 -42.50 -38.76
CA MET A 833 -0.31 -41.73 -37.65
C MET A 833 -0.97 -42.62 -36.60
N ARG A 834 -1.67 -43.68 -37.02
CA ARG A 834 -2.26 -44.68 -36.11
C ARG A 834 -1.19 -45.42 -35.31
N GLY A 835 -0.10 -45.86 -35.94
CA GLY A 835 0.99 -46.57 -35.26
C GLY A 835 1.86 -45.66 -34.38
N ALA A 836 2.10 -44.41 -34.81
CA ALA A 836 2.98 -43.49 -34.10
C ALA A 836 2.31 -42.71 -32.95
N ILE A 837 0.99 -42.54 -32.95
CA ILE A 837 0.28 -41.75 -31.91
C ILE A 837 -0.78 -42.59 -31.19
N TYR A 838 -1.69 -43.21 -31.95
CA TYR A 838 -2.87 -43.87 -31.37
C TYR A 838 -2.53 -45.15 -30.60
N GLU A 839 -1.69 -46.02 -31.15
CA GLU A 839 -1.24 -47.23 -30.47
C GLU A 839 -0.43 -46.95 -29.17
N PRO A 840 0.61 -46.08 -29.18
CA PRO A 840 1.33 -45.66 -27.97
C PRO A 840 0.45 -45.08 -26.87
N TYR A 841 -0.56 -44.29 -27.25
CA TYR A 841 -1.53 -43.73 -26.31
C TYR A 841 -2.37 -44.83 -25.63
N LEU A 842 -2.83 -45.81 -26.40
CA LEU A 842 -3.58 -46.98 -25.91
C LEU A 842 -2.75 -47.85 -24.94
N ILE A 843 -1.45 -47.98 -25.17
CA ILE A 843 -0.54 -48.72 -24.27
C ILE A 843 -0.53 -48.16 -22.85
N ILE A 844 -0.68 -46.84 -22.65
CA ILE A 844 -0.75 -46.23 -21.31
C ILE A 844 -1.94 -46.76 -20.51
N PHE A 845 -3.07 -46.98 -21.17
CA PHE A 845 -4.28 -47.52 -20.55
C PHE A 845 -4.28 -49.05 -20.39
N GLY A 846 -3.18 -49.71 -20.75
CA GLY A 846 -2.98 -51.14 -20.52
C GLY A 846 -3.41 -52.05 -21.67
N SER A 847 -3.73 -51.52 -22.86
CA SER A 847 -3.92 -52.36 -24.05
C SER A 847 -2.58 -52.54 -24.77
N PHE A 848 -2.03 -53.75 -24.67
CA PHE A 848 -0.76 -54.12 -25.29
C PHE A 848 -0.98 -54.64 -26.72
N PRO A 849 -0.20 -54.19 -27.71
CA PRO A 849 -0.28 -54.71 -29.07
C PRO A 849 0.35 -56.10 -29.17
N ASP A 850 -0.32 -57.00 -29.90
CA ASP A 850 0.12 -58.39 -30.10
C ASP A 850 1.41 -58.52 -30.93
N ASN A 851 1.84 -57.44 -31.59
CA ASN A 851 3.03 -57.38 -32.46
C ASN A 851 4.36 -57.26 -31.69
N VAL A 852 4.33 -57.21 -30.36
CA VAL A 852 5.52 -57.00 -29.50
C VAL A 852 6.08 -58.32 -28.94
N ASP A 853 5.30 -59.40 -28.99
CA ASP A 853 5.63 -60.70 -28.39
C ASP A 853 5.65 -61.78 -29.50
N LYS A 854 6.77 -62.51 -29.69
CA LYS A 854 6.85 -63.58 -30.71
C LYS A 854 5.89 -64.72 -30.42
N VAL A 855 5.44 -64.89 -29.18
CA VAL A 855 4.50 -65.97 -28.83
C VAL A 855 3.08 -65.64 -29.30
N ARG A 856 2.72 -64.35 -29.40
CA ARG A 856 1.39 -63.88 -29.81
C ARG A 856 1.33 -63.31 -31.24
N PHE A 857 2.47 -63.22 -31.92
CA PHE A 857 2.54 -62.72 -33.28
C PHE A 857 1.92 -63.70 -34.29
N ASP A 858 0.85 -63.27 -34.95
CA ASP A 858 0.23 -63.97 -36.09
C ASP A 858 0.52 -63.22 -37.40
N ILE A 859 1.17 -63.90 -38.35
CA ILE A 859 1.49 -63.36 -39.68
C ILE A 859 0.23 -62.95 -40.47
N ASN A 860 -0.93 -63.57 -40.21
CA ASN A 860 -2.17 -63.25 -40.90
C ASN A 860 -2.76 -61.90 -40.49
N SER A 861 -2.29 -61.33 -39.37
CA SER A 861 -2.73 -60.03 -38.86
C SER A 861 -2.12 -58.84 -39.61
N CYS A 862 -1.08 -59.05 -40.43
CA CYS A 862 -0.33 -57.98 -41.10
C CYS A 862 -0.13 -58.25 -42.62
N SER A 863 0.25 -57.22 -43.37
CA SER A 863 0.50 -57.28 -44.81
C SER A 863 1.95 -56.93 -45.14
N MET A 864 2.68 -57.80 -45.85
CA MET A 864 4.11 -57.64 -46.16
C MET A 864 4.44 -56.34 -46.91
N ASN A 865 3.69 -56.05 -47.98
CA ASN A 865 3.91 -54.86 -48.83
C ASN A 865 2.91 -53.73 -48.55
N GLY A 866 2.12 -53.82 -47.47
CA GLY A 866 1.02 -52.87 -47.22
C GLY A 866 -0.06 -52.85 -48.33
N THR A 867 -0.15 -53.91 -49.14
CA THR A 867 -1.10 -54.07 -50.25
C THR A 867 -2.56 -54.21 -49.80
N ASP A 868 -2.77 -54.73 -48.58
CA ASP A 868 -4.09 -54.80 -47.96
C ASP A 868 -4.40 -53.49 -47.21
N PRO A 869 -5.45 -52.73 -47.58
CA PRO A 869 -5.81 -51.49 -46.90
C PRO A 869 -6.34 -51.69 -45.47
N LEU A 870 -6.79 -52.90 -45.10
CA LEU A 870 -7.34 -53.17 -43.76
C LEU A 870 -6.29 -53.65 -42.74
N LYS A 871 -5.09 -54.05 -43.18
CA LYS A 871 -4.06 -54.61 -42.31
C LYS A 871 -2.85 -53.68 -42.14
N PRO A 872 -2.25 -53.62 -40.93
CA PRO A 872 -0.99 -52.93 -40.72
C PRO A 872 0.13 -53.59 -41.52
N LYS A 873 1.18 -52.83 -41.83
CA LYS A 873 2.39 -53.37 -42.46
C LYS A 873 3.12 -54.27 -41.45
N CYS A 874 3.58 -55.44 -41.88
CA CYS A 874 4.31 -56.34 -41.00
C CYS A 874 5.61 -55.68 -40.49
N PRO A 875 6.04 -56.00 -39.25
CA PRO A 875 7.37 -55.64 -38.80
C PRO A 875 8.42 -56.31 -39.68
N VAL A 876 9.68 -55.87 -39.64
CA VAL A 876 10.76 -56.52 -40.41
C VAL A 876 10.92 -57.98 -39.91
N LEU A 877 10.73 -58.95 -40.81
CA LEU A 877 10.76 -60.39 -40.50
C LEU A 877 12.05 -61.05 -41.01
N ASP A 878 12.51 -62.06 -40.26
CA ASP A 878 13.64 -62.93 -40.58
C ASP A 878 13.21 -64.07 -41.53
N GLU A 879 14.14 -64.90 -42.01
CA GLU A 879 13.87 -66.04 -42.90
C GLU A 879 12.83 -67.03 -42.33
N ASN A 880 12.69 -67.08 -41.00
CA ASN A 880 11.72 -67.90 -40.27
C ASN A 880 10.34 -67.25 -40.09
N GLN A 881 10.03 -66.13 -40.78
CA GLN A 881 8.77 -65.39 -40.67
C GLN A 881 8.48 -64.81 -39.27
N MET A 882 9.52 -64.58 -38.47
CA MET A 882 9.45 -63.98 -37.13
C MET A 882 10.11 -62.59 -37.13
N PRO A 883 9.72 -61.63 -36.26
CA PRO A 883 10.33 -60.30 -36.23
C PRO A 883 11.85 -60.37 -35.96
N VAL A 884 12.63 -59.67 -36.79
CA VAL A 884 14.11 -59.58 -36.72
C VAL A 884 14.57 -58.88 -35.44
N PHE A 885 13.81 -57.88 -34.98
CA PHE A 885 14.20 -57.07 -33.84
C PHE A 885 14.10 -57.87 -32.52
N PRO A 886 15.13 -57.82 -31.63
CA PRO A 886 15.10 -58.58 -30.39
C PRO A 886 13.96 -58.16 -29.46
N GLU A 887 13.15 -59.12 -29.01
CA GLU A 887 11.99 -58.88 -28.14
C GLU A 887 12.38 -58.24 -26.82
N TRP A 888 13.51 -58.67 -26.24
CA TRP A 888 13.99 -58.16 -24.96
C TRP A 888 14.24 -56.65 -25.02
N ILE A 889 14.65 -56.09 -26.17
CA ILE A 889 14.82 -54.64 -26.33
C ILE A 889 13.46 -53.94 -26.38
N THR A 890 12.49 -54.50 -27.12
CA THR A 890 11.13 -53.92 -27.20
C THR A 890 10.43 -53.95 -25.83
N ILE A 891 10.60 -55.04 -25.08
CA ILE A 891 10.09 -55.19 -23.71
C ILE A 891 10.78 -54.18 -22.79
N VAL A 892 12.10 -54.01 -22.87
CA VAL A 892 12.83 -53.01 -22.07
C VAL A 892 12.38 -51.58 -22.41
N MET A 893 12.24 -51.24 -23.70
CA MET A 893 11.72 -49.92 -24.11
C MET A 893 10.30 -49.68 -23.62
N LEU A 894 9.44 -50.70 -23.68
CA LEU A 894 8.07 -50.64 -23.16
C LEU A 894 8.06 -50.47 -21.63
N CYS A 895 8.90 -51.19 -20.89
CA CYS A 895 9.05 -51.05 -19.44
C CYS A 895 9.53 -49.65 -19.04
N VAL A 896 10.53 -49.10 -19.74
CA VAL A 896 11.00 -47.72 -19.50
C VAL A 896 9.92 -46.70 -19.82
N TYR A 897 9.20 -46.88 -20.93
CA TYR A 897 8.08 -46.04 -21.32
C TYR A 897 6.97 -46.03 -20.26
N LEU A 898 6.53 -47.21 -19.79
CA LEU A 898 5.49 -47.35 -18.77
C LEU A 898 5.95 -46.89 -17.39
N LEU A 899 7.22 -47.09 -17.02
CA LEU A 899 7.78 -46.54 -15.79
C LEU A 899 7.68 -45.01 -15.81
N PHE A 900 8.10 -44.37 -16.90
CA PHE A 900 8.04 -42.92 -16.99
C PHE A 900 6.59 -42.41 -17.06
N ALA A 901 5.75 -42.99 -17.92
CA ALA A 901 4.36 -42.57 -18.08
C ALA A 901 3.52 -42.83 -16.81
N ASN A 902 3.55 -44.05 -16.27
CA ASN A 902 2.63 -44.45 -15.19
C ASN A 902 3.19 -44.21 -13.79
N ILE A 903 4.50 -44.35 -13.57
CA ILE A 903 5.08 -44.17 -12.23
C ILE A 903 5.50 -42.73 -11.99
N LEU A 904 6.04 -42.03 -12.99
CA LEU A 904 6.46 -40.63 -12.81
C LEU A 904 5.33 -39.65 -13.14
N LEU A 905 4.81 -39.70 -14.37
CA LEU A 905 3.88 -38.67 -14.84
C LEU A 905 2.50 -38.76 -14.18
N LEU A 906 1.86 -39.94 -14.12
CA LEU A 906 0.55 -40.06 -13.46
C LEU A 906 0.61 -39.72 -11.96
N ASN A 907 1.66 -40.14 -11.24
CA ASN A 907 1.81 -39.80 -9.83
C ASN A 907 2.06 -38.30 -9.62
N LEU A 908 2.78 -37.64 -10.53
CA LEU A 908 2.93 -36.19 -10.51
C LEU A 908 1.57 -35.49 -10.73
N LEU A 909 0.75 -35.97 -11.67
CA LEU A 909 -0.61 -35.44 -11.88
C LEU A 909 -1.46 -35.58 -10.62
N ILE A 910 -1.43 -36.75 -9.98
CA ILE A 910 -2.13 -36.98 -8.70
C ILE A 910 -1.63 -36.01 -7.63
N ALA A 911 -0.32 -35.77 -7.54
CA ALA A 911 0.26 -34.84 -6.57
C ALA A 911 -0.20 -33.39 -6.82
N ILE A 912 -0.20 -32.92 -8.07
CA ILE A 912 -0.70 -31.58 -8.45
C ILE A 912 -2.19 -31.47 -8.13
N PHE A 913 -2.97 -32.51 -8.44
CA PHE A 913 -4.39 -32.56 -8.14
C PHE A 913 -4.69 -32.54 -6.64
N ASN A 914 -3.92 -33.26 -5.83
CA ASN A 914 -4.08 -33.22 -4.37
C ASN A 914 -3.68 -31.85 -3.80
N TYR A 915 -2.57 -31.28 -4.25
CA TYR A 915 -2.14 -29.94 -3.82
C TYR A 915 -3.20 -28.87 -4.12
N THR A 916 -3.69 -28.84 -5.37
CA THR A 916 -4.74 -27.89 -5.79
C THR A 916 -6.07 -28.15 -5.11
N PHE A 917 -6.43 -29.41 -4.85
CA PHE A 917 -7.62 -29.78 -4.09
C PHE A 917 -7.55 -29.22 -2.67
N ASP A 918 -6.44 -29.47 -1.95
CA ASP A 918 -6.26 -29.02 -0.57
C ASP A 918 -6.28 -27.50 -0.45
N GLU A 919 -5.60 -26.78 -1.35
CA GLU A 919 -5.57 -25.30 -1.37
C GLU A 919 -6.97 -24.70 -1.59
N ILE A 920 -7.79 -25.33 -2.45
CA ILE A 920 -9.09 -24.79 -2.85
C ILE A 920 -10.20 -25.20 -1.86
N GLN A 921 -10.13 -26.38 -1.25
CA GLN A 921 -11.19 -26.97 -0.43
C GLN A 921 -11.65 -26.02 0.69
N ASP A 922 -10.72 -25.39 1.41
CA ASP A 922 -11.01 -24.51 2.55
C ASP A 922 -11.79 -23.24 2.16
N ASN A 923 -11.58 -22.75 0.94
CA ASN A 923 -12.24 -21.54 0.42
C ASN A 923 -13.45 -21.83 -0.47
N THR A 924 -13.77 -23.10 -0.73
CA THR A 924 -14.75 -23.44 -1.78
C THR A 924 -16.17 -23.04 -1.42
N ASP A 925 -16.57 -23.15 -0.15
CA ASP A 925 -17.92 -22.70 0.29
C ASP A 925 -18.12 -21.20 0.06
N LYS A 926 -17.09 -20.38 0.32
CA LYS A 926 -17.13 -18.93 0.06
C LYS A 926 -17.27 -18.63 -1.42
N ILE A 927 -16.50 -19.32 -2.27
CA ILE A 927 -16.55 -19.14 -3.73
C ILE A 927 -17.92 -19.58 -4.28
N TRP A 928 -18.47 -20.68 -3.78
CA TRP A 928 -19.80 -21.15 -4.18
C TRP A 928 -20.90 -20.16 -3.79
N LYS A 929 -20.88 -19.65 -2.55
CA LYS A 929 -21.79 -18.59 -2.07
C LYS A 929 -21.73 -17.32 -2.92
N TYR A 930 -20.54 -16.95 -3.40
CA TYR A 930 -20.33 -15.83 -4.31
C TYR A 930 -20.92 -16.09 -5.70
N GLN A 931 -20.65 -17.26 -6.29
CA GLN A 931 -21.19 -17.63 -7.61
C GLN A 931 -22.72 -17.77 -7.61
N ARG A 932 -23.31 -18.23 -6.50
CA ARG A 932 -24.76 -18.33 -6.30
C ARG A 932 -25.48 -17.01 -6.61
N TYR A 933 -24.91 -15.86 -6.26
CA TYR A 933 -25.50 -14.56 -6.58
C TYR A 933 -25.69 -14.36 -8.10
N GLN A 934 -24.66 -14.65 -8.89
CA GLN A 934 -24.67 -14.39 -10.33
C GLN A 934 -25.78 -15.19 -11.00
N LEU A 935 -25.96 -16.44 -10.56
CA LEU A 935 -27.03 -17.33 -10.99
C LEU A 935 -28.42 -16.83 -10.58
N ILE A 936 -28.61 -16.41 -9.32
CA ILE A 936 -29.91 -15.87 -8.86
C ILE A 936 -30.29 -14.65 -9.70
N LYS A 937 -29.35 -13.73 -9.94
CA LYS A 937 -29.58 -12.54 -10.76
C LYS A 937 -30.01 -12.88 -12.18
N GLU A 938 -29.40 -13.92 -12.76
CA GLU A 938 -29.76 -14.42 -14.09
C GLU A 938 -31.21 -14.92 -14.12
N TYR A 939 -31.58 -15.86 -13.25
CA TYR A 939 -32.93 -16.45 -13.21
C TYR A 939 -34.01 -15.47 -12.75
N TYR A 940 -33.68 -14.47 -11.94
CA TYR A 940 -34.59 -13.39 -11.60
C TYR A 940 -34.98 -12.57 -12.84
N SER A 941 -34.01 -12.28 -13.72
CA SER A 941 -34.23 -11.50 -14.94
C SER A 941 -34.86 -12.30 -16.09
N ARG A 942 -34.85 -13.64 -16.03
CA ARG A 942 -35.44 -14.49 -17.07
C ARG A 942 -36.97 -14.38 -17.10
N PRO A 943 -37.58 -14.43 -18.29
CA PRO A 943 -39.03 -14.52 -18.44
C PRO A 943 -39.57 -15.81 -17.79
N VAL A 944 -40.87 -15.81 -17.51
CA VAL A 944 -41.54 -16.88 -16.76
C VAL A 944 -41.60 -18.24 -17.48
N PRO A 945 -42.02 -18.34 -18.77
CA PRO A 945 -42.20 -19.64 -19.41
C PRO A 945 -40.85 -20.33 -19.69
N PRO A 946 -40.70 -21.64 -19.37
CA PRO A 946 -39.52 -22.40 -19.77
C PRO A 946 -39.50 -22.62 -21.30
N PRO A 947 -38.33 -22.89 -21.90
CA PRO A 947 -38.25 -23.39 -23.28
C PRO A 947 -39.12 -24.65 -23.43
N PRO A 948 -39.86 -24.87 -24.53
CA PRO A 948 -39.89 -24.11 -25.80
C PRO A 948 -40.84 -22.90 -25.82
N PHE A 949 -41.67 -22.70 -24.79
CA PHE A 949 -42.70 -21.65 -24.77
C PHE A 949 -42.15 -20.23 -24.55
N ILE A 950 -40.85 -20.11 -24.29
CA ILE A 950 -40.16 -18.84 -24.07
C ILE A 950 -40.30 -17.87 -25.27
N ILE A 951 -40.47 -18.40 -26.49
CA ILE A 951 -40.62 -17.61 -27.71
C ILE A 951 -41.82 -16.65 -27.67
N PHE A 952 -42.93 -17.05 -27.03
CA PHE A 952 -44.10 -16.18 -26.88
C PHE A 952 -43.80 -14.98 -25.99
N SER A 953 -42.97 -15.17 -24.96
CA SER A 953 -42.52 -14.07 -24.10
C SER A 953 -41.56 -13.14 -24.85
N HIS A 954 -40.66 -13.68 -25.68
CA HIS A 954 -39.79 -12.84 -26.51
C HIS A 954 -40.58 -12.03 -27.53
N LEU A 955 -41.55 -12.65 -28.19
CA LEU A 955 -42.43 -11.97 -29.13
C LEU A 955 -43.21 -10.84 -28.43
N TYR A 956 -43.76 -11.11 -27.24
CA TYR A 956 -44.43 -10.09 -26.42
C TYR A 956 -43.50 -8.94 -26.04
N LEU A 957 -42.30 -9.22 -25.52
CA LEU A 957 -41.33 -8.19 -25.14
C LEU A 957 -40.83 -7.38 -26.34
N PHE A 958 -40.63 -8.04 -27.49
CA PHE A 958 -40.24 -7.40 -28.73
C PHE A 958 -41.33 -6.46 -29.27
N ILE A 959 -42.59 -6.93 -29.32
CA ILE A 959 -43.75 -6.11 -29.69
C ILE A 959 -43.90 -4.94 -28.71
N ARG A 960 -43.78 -5.18 -27.40
CA ARG A 960 -43.86 -4.14 -26.38
C ARG A 960 -42.79 -3.07 -26.57
N LYS A 961 -41.55 -3.45 -26.91
CA LYS A 961 -40.44 -2.52 -27.15
C LYS A 961 -40.62 -1.71 -28.44
N LEU A 962 -41.26 -2.30 -29.45
CA LEU A 962 -41.62 -1.60 -30.70
C LEU A 962 -42.79 -0.63 -30.52
N VAL A 963 -43.77 -0.95 -29.66
CA VAL A 963 -45.00 -0.16 -29.46
C VAL A 963 -44.86 0.89 -28.35
N LEU A 964 -44.11 0.63 -27.28
CA LEU A 964 -43.87 1.55 -26.17
C LEU A 964 -42.41 2.01 -26.19
N TRP A 965 -42.16 3.16 -26.83
CA TRP A 965 -40.81 3.74 -27.00
C TRP A 965 -40.10 4.05 -25.66
N ASN A 966 -40.85 4.19 -24.56
CA ASN A 966 -40.28 4.42 -23.22
C ASN A 966 -41.03 3.61 -22.16
N ALA A 967 -40.67 2.34 -22.01
CA ALA A 967 -41.02 1.60 -20.80
C ALA A 967 -40.06 2.02 -19.66
N SER A 968 -40.58 2.79 -18.71
CA SER A 968 -39.89 3.10 -17.44
C SER A 968 -39.31 1.83 -16.81
N ALA A 969 -38.04 1.89 -16.41
CA ALA A 969 -37.34 0.80 -15.76
C ALA A 969 -38.07 0.44 -14.46
N ARG A 970 -38.70 -0.75 -14.43
CA ARG A 970 -39.37 -1.27 -13.23
C ARG A 970 -38.37 -1.34 -12.08
N ASN A 971 -38.73 -0.80 -10.91
CA ASN A 971 -37.97 -0.99 -9.67
C ASN A 971 -37.82 -2.50 -9.42
N ASN A 972 -36.58 -2.99 -9.42
CA ASN A 972 -36.26 -4.41 -9.24
C ASN A 972 -35.94 -4.66 -7.77
N GLU A 973 -36.20 -5.87 -7.25
CA GLU A 973 -35.91 -6.17 -5.83
C GLU A 973 -34.43 -5.98 -5.45
N PHE A 974 -33.52 -6.08 -6.42
CA PHE A 974 -32.09 -5.80 -6.28
C PHE A 974 -31.70 -4.32 -6.20
N LYS A 975 -32.60 -3.40 -6.58
CA LYS A 975 -32.37 -1.95 -6.63
C LYS A 975 -33.62 -1.22 -6.16
N LYS A 976 -33.61 -0.75 -4.92
CA LYS A 976 -34.70 0.04 -4.35
C LYS A 976 -34.23 1.47 -4.14
N ASP A 977 -34.95 2.41 -4.76
CA ASP A 977 -34.83 3.82 -4.45
C ASP A 977 -35.73 4.12 -3.25
N PHE A 978 -35.18 4.80 -2.26
CA PHE A 978 -35.88 5.14 -1.02
C PHE A 978 -36.18 6.64 -0.99
N THR A 979 -37.20 7.04 -0.24
CA THR A 979 -37.45 8.46 -0.06
C THR A 979 -36.28 9.11 0.70
N PRO A 980 -35.93 10.38 0.43
CA PRO A 980 -34.78 11.02 1.09
C PRO A 980 -34.85 11.00 2.62
N LYS A 981 -36.06 11.10 3.19
CA LYS A 981 -36.29 11.03 4.65
C LYS A 981 -35.97 9.65 5.23
N GLU A 982 -36.38 8.59 4.53
CA GLU A 982 -36.08 7.22 4.94
C GLU A 982 -34.58 6.92 4.80
N GLU A 983 -33.95 7.41 3.74
CA GLU A 983 -32.52 7.26 3.50
C GLU A 983 -31.68 7.90 4.61
N VAL A 984 -31.97 9.16 4.99
CA VAL A 984 -31.27 9.82 6.11
C VAL A 984 -31.46 9.06 7.42
N LYS A 985 -32.68 8.55 7.69
CA LYS A 985 -32.94 7.72 8.88
C LYS A 985 -32.14 6.41 8.82
N LEU A 986 -32.00 5.80 7.66
CA LEU A 986 -31.22 4.56 7.49
C LEU A 986 -29.72 4.80 7.67
N LEU A 987 -29.17 5.86 7.08
CA LEU A 987 -27.75 6.22 7.17
C LEU A 987 -27.35 6.65 8.59
N SER A 988 -28.18 7.43 9.28
CA SER A 988 -27.93 7.78 10.69
C SER A 988 -27.89 6.55 11.60
N TRP A 989 -28.73 5.55 11.30
CA TRP A 989 -28.68 4.26 12.01
C TRP A 989 -27.43 3.43 11.66
N GLU A 990 -27.03 3.41 10.39
CA GLU A 990 -25.76 2.79 9.96
C GLU A 990 -24.56 3.41 10.68
N ALA A 991 -24.49 4.75 10.73
CA ALA A 991 -23.41 5.48 11.42
C ALA A 991 -23.35 5.12 12.92
N LEU A 992 -24.50 5.03 13.60
CA LEU A 992 -24.56 4.58 14.99
C LEU A 992 -24.04 3.14 15.17
N MET A 993 -24.35 2.25 14.23
CA MET A 993 -23.86 0.87 14.27
C MET A 993 -22.36 0.77 13.99
N ARG A 994 -21.83 1.60 13.08
CA ARG A 994 -20.39 1.75 12.88
C ARG A 994 -19.70 2.16 14.18
N ASP A 995 -20.21 3.17 14.87
CA ASP A 995 -19.57 3.65 16.11
C ASP A 995 -19.56 2.57 17.19
N ARG A 996 -20.64 1.79 17.31
CA ARG A 996 -20.69 0.62 18.20
C ARG A 996 -19.66 -0.45 17.79
N TYR A 997 -19.54 -0.74 16.50
CA TYR A 997 -18.53 -1.66 15.98
C TYR A 997 -17.12 -1.18 16.32
N LEU A 998 -16.79 0.09 16.07
CA LEU A 998 -15.48 0.67 16.36
C LEU A 998 -15.15 0.61 17.86
N LEU A 999 -16.12 0.88 18.74
CA LEU A 999 -15.95 0.71 20.18
C LEU A 999 -15.64 -0.73 20.56
N SER A 1000 -16.39 -1.70 20.00
CA SER A 1000 -16.16 -3.13 20.26
C SER A 1000 -14.79 -3.60 19.74
N ALA A 1001 -14.36 -3.12 18.57
CA ALA A 1001 -13.07 -3.43 17.99
C ALA A 1001 -11.91 -2.84 18.83
N ARG A 1002 -12.06 -1.60 19.30
CA ARG A 1002 -11.10 -0.97 20.22
C ARG A 1002 -11.03 -1.71 21.55
N GLN A 1003 -12.16 -2.15 22.11
CA GLN A 1003 -12.17 -2.96 23.34
C GLN A 1003 -11.49 -4.31 23.14
N ALA A 1004 -11.77 -5.01 22.05
CA ALA A 1004 -11.11 -6.28 21.72
C ALA A 1004 -9.60 -6.10 21.55
N LYS A 1005 -9.16 -5.01 20.90
CA LYS A 1005 -7.75 -4.66 20.77
C LYS A 1005 -7.12 -4.29 22.11
N ASN A 1006 -7.82 -3.61 23.02
CA ASN A 1006 -7.30 -3.33 24.36
C ASN A 1006 -7.23 -4.59 25.24
N GLN A 1007 -7.93 -5.66 24.88
CA GLN A 1007 -7.89 -6.96 25.55
C GLN A 1007 -6.87 -7.92 24.93
N SER A 1008 -6.26 -7.59 23.78
CA SER A 1008 -5.16 -8.39 23.25
C SER A 1008 -3.94 -8.28 24.17
N ILE A 1009 -3.20 -9.38 24.28
CA ILE A 1009 -1.98 -9.46 25.09
C ILE A 1009 -0.81 -8.73 24.40
N GLU A 1010 -0.87 -8.64 23.07
CA GLU A 1010 -0.04 -7.79 22.21
C GLU A 1010 -0.49 -6.33 22.28
#